data_AF-R6RAA3-F1
#
_entry.id   AF-R6RAA3-F1
#
_cell.length_a   1.000
_cell.length_b   1.000
_cell.length_c   1.000
_cell.angle_alpha   90.00
_cell.angle_beta   90.00
_cell.angle_gamma   90.00
#
_symmetry.space_group_name_H-M   'P 1'
#
loop_
_entity.id
_entity.type
_entity.pdbx_description
1 polymer ?
#
loop_
_entity_poly.entity_id
_entity_poly.type
_entity_poly.pdbx_seq_one_letter_code
_entity_poly.pdbx_strand_id
1 'polypeptide(L)'
;MKNKVKILFVLLLLTSCGGNQTSNSINTSNDSSTSETTTSTNQNVSLNLKNIVDGDVKDATFKVNDQEITSRYQDNTYYLDNVPLNSILEINHPRYQSKKIKVDSYSLSTLSMDYPFMEIGKTRYNSNYLYNDWTLSSTRSLTSIRFELSSNYDHFISSKSVAHLFINTGTTISNLDKNDYEFKLTSSKLFVYDYGFNHPSIDLNQFNYTSNVEEGKTTLYLDVPYEFLKIDSHDIVGVTLVDDLLEADITSNLIFDEDDIDYNNPTKYPRIDVKGRAFKNTKNVDNPFWISKKQYVSLIEGKDYMFASPKYNRYPSICDDVHFSIEYKESLSFDFVGFGEFIDSEYFQIVLHNNIIDKNSWQLINDDVVLQIFKDKVCIYNECDEFFSVQNGKGKLLETISLNSFINYGPYFTLKVDIPIEKIPNIRSSYDDIYLMAVEFNNKTLYDGVNYYENFFYKNVTRGDPADMISYVCIDAPKKRTCNLTNEEKQNLIKDKKISFASPEDTKFSKADDVYLSITRNTSSLLLDMVGFGDFSETEIFTFVFHSSSNNGESWKIQNDDTTLMVSQKEAKLVTNTTDFWVGTRITRGTKSNATVNYTRHDGYFTLSLEVSNSEISSSLTQTSLLKMYAFEFGFGGVLYNSEPWTKLMRYQGVSCGDPAFQVNYIEI
;
A
#
# COMPACT_ATOMS: atom_id res chain seq x y z
N MET A 1 17.68 43.72 11.50
CA MET A 1 17.83 44.09 10.08
C MET A 1 16.67 43.49 9.31
N LYS A 2 16.08 44.28 8.41
CA LYS A 2 14.99 43.90 7.52
C LYS A 2 15.43 42.74 6.62
N ASN A 3 14.54 41.79 6.32
CA ASN A 3 14.27 41.38 4.94
C ASN A 3 12.98 40.55 4.85
N LYS A 4 12.03 41.10 4.08
CA LYS A 4 10.84 40.43 3.55
C LYS A 4 11.25 39.78 2.23
N VAL A 5 10.85 38.52 2.00
CA VAL A 5 10.83 37.94 0.66
C VAL A 5 9.37 37.82 0.22
N LYS A 6 9.04 38.54 -0.86
CA LYS A 6 7.77 38.46 -1.61
C LYS A 6 7.95 37.45 -2.73
N ILE A 7 6.98 36.56 -2.91
CA ILE A 7 6.84 35.72 -4.10
C ILE A 7 5.94 36.45 -5.11
N LEU A 8 6.37 36.47 -6.36
CA LEU A 8 5.85 37.21 -7.50
C LEU A 8 4.87 36.33 -8.32
N PHE A 9 3.66 36.83 -8.57
CA PHE A 9 2.74 36.29 -9.57
C PHE A 9 3.04 36.95 -10.94
N VAL A 10 3.18 36.14 -11.98
CA VAL A 10 3.32 36.61 -13.37
C VAL A 10 1.93 36.68 -14.00
N LEU A 11 1.55 37.90 -14.38
CA LEU A 11 0.38 38.22 -15.20
C LEU A 11 0.88 38.50 -16.62
N LEU A 12 0.37 37.80 -17.64
CA LEU A 12 0.59 38.17 -19.04
C LEU A 12 -0.68 38.83 -19.59
N LEU A 13 -0.52 40.10 -19.98
CA LEU A 13 -1.43 40.91 -20.77
C LEU A 13 -0.97 40.87 -22.22
N LEU A 14 -1.91 40.76 -23.17
CA LEU A 14 -1.74 41.30 -24.52
C LEU A 14 -3.03 42.00 -24.97
N THR A 15 -2.78 43.07 -25.71
CA THR A 15 -3.54 44.31 -25.94
C THR A 15 -4.36 44.30 -27.24
N SER A 16 -5.39 45.16 -27.34
CA SER A 16 -5.61 45.95 -28.56
C SER A 16 -6.30 47.30 -28.27
N CYS A 17 -5.95 48.29 -29.09
CA CYS A 17 -6.17 49.73 -28.91
C CYS A 17 -7.42 50.29 -29.63
N GLY A 18 -8.09 51.23 -28.94
CA GLY A 18 -8.66 52.53 -29.32
C GLY A 18 -9.20 52.89 -30.73
N GLY A 19 -10.31 53.65 -30.74
CA GLY A 19 -10.71 54.53 -31.86
C GLY A 19 -12.13 55.15 -31.84
N ASN A 20 -12.26 56.33 -31.21
CA ASN A 20 -13.23 57.45 -31.25
C ASN A 20 -14.56 57.52 -32.09
N GLN A 21 -15.59 58.05 -31.40
CA GLN A 21 -16.57 59.17 -31.69
C GLN A 21 -17.26 59.37 -33.07
N THR A 22 -18.61 59.43 -33.13
CA THR A 22 -19.52 60.64 -33.12
C THR A 22 -20.92 60.42 -33.73
N SER A 23 -21.93 61.02 -33.06
CA SER A 23 -23.17 61.72 -33.52
C SER A 23 -24.36 61.05 -34.29
N ASN A 24 -25.55 61.20 -33.66
CA ASN A 24 -26.89 61.60 -34.14
C ASN A 24 -27.40 61.22 -35.56
N SER A 25 -28.59 60.61 -35.64
CA SER A 25 -29.88 61.29 -35.92
C SER A 25 -31.01 60.31 -36.28
N ILE A 26 -32.24 60.74 -36.00
CA ILE A 26 -33.52 60.10 -36.26
C ILE A 26 -33.88 60.19 -37.74
N ASN A 27 -34.43 59.13 -38.35
CA ASN A 27 -35.51 59.25 -39.34
C ASN A 27 -36.25 57.92 -39.58
N THR A 28 -37.57 58.02 -39.54
CA THR A 28 -38.60 57.06 -39.95
C THR A 28 -38.74 57.00 -41.48
N SER A 29 -38.92 55.80 -42.05
CA SER A 29 -40.04 55.39 -42.96
C SER A 29 -39.66 54.30 -43.98
N ASN A 30 -40.42 53.20 -43.91
CA ASN A 30 -40.90 52.25 -44.92
C ASN A 30 -40.05 51.70 -46.10
N ASP A 31 -40.22 50.37 -46.22
CA ASP A 31 -40.30 49.51 -47.40
C ASP A 31 -39.06 49.32 -48.28
N SER A 32 -38.42 48.16 -48.14
CA SER A 32 -38.49 47.11 -49.17
C SER A 32 -37.76 45.85 -48.72
N SER A 33 -38.36 44.72 -49.06
CA SER A 33 -37.85 43.38 -48.85
C SER A 33 -36.51 43.16 -49.56
N THR A 34 -35.46 42.88 -48.80
CA THR A 34 -34.31 42.11 -49.25
C THR A 34 -33.95 41.09 -48.18
N SER A 35 -33.99 39.83 -48.60
CA SER A 35 -33.66 38.64 -47.84
C SER A 35 -32.24 38.73 -47.28
N GLU A 36 -32.10 39.08 -46.01
CA GLU A 36 -30.89 38.79 -45.25
C GLU A 36 -31.10 37.48 -44.53
N THR A 37 -30.47 36.44 -45.08
CA THR A 37 -30.19 35.19 -44.41
C THR A 37 -29.39 35.51 -43.14
N THR A 38 -30.08 35.65 -42.00
CA THR A 38 -29.43 35.52 -40.71
C THR A 38 -28.90 34.10 -40.64
N THR A 39 -27.59 33.96 -40.83
CA THR A 39 -26.86 32.75 -40.44
C THR A 39 -27.05 32.62 -38.94
N SER A 40 -27.98 31.76 -38.53
CA SER A 40 -28.09 31.31 -37.14
C SER A 40 -26.77 30.65 -36.78
N THR A 41 -25.90 31.34 -36.05
CA THR A 41 -24.82 30.67 -35.34
C THR A 41 -25.48 29.63 -34.45
N ASN A 42 -25.36 28.34 -34.80
CA ASN A 42 -25.82 27.23 -33.96
C ASN A 42 -25.11 27.36 -32.61
N GLN A 43 -25.84 27.84 -31.61
CA GLN A 43 -25.35 28.01 -30.25
C GLN A 43 -25.46 26.66 -29.57
N ASN A 44 -24.32 25.95 -29.51
CA ASN A 44 -24.25 24.61 -28.96
C ASN A 44 -23.77 24.67 -27.51
N VAL A 45 -24.61 24.21 -26.57
CA VAL A 45 -24.21 24.02 -25.16
C VAL A 45 -23.60 22.63 -25.00
N SER A 46 -22.44 22.53 -24.37
CA SER A 46 -21.86 21.23 -24.00
C SER A 46 -21.97 20.95 -22.51
N LEU A 47 -22.20 19.70 -22.13
CA LEU A 47 -22.18 19.24 -20.74
C LEU A 47 -21.84 17.75 -20.61
N ASN A 48 -21.32 17.37 -19.45
CA ASN A 48 -21.10 15.96 -19.07
C ASN A 48 -22.08 15.58 -17.98
N LEU A 49 -22.71 14.41 -18.11
CA LEU A 49 -23.57 13.85 -17.08
C LEU A 49 -22.88 12.66 -16.43
N LYS A 50 -22.80 12.65 -15.09
CA LYS A 50 -22.22 11.53 -14.33
C LYS A 50 -23.07 11.13 -13.16
N ASN A 51 -23.11 9.84 -12.89
CA ASN A 51 -23.65 9.26 -11.66
C ASN A 51 -22.50 8.68 -10.83
N ILE A 52 -22.68 8.71 -9.51
CA ILE A 52 -21.70 8.21 -8.55
C ILE A 52 -21.35 6.72 -8.71
N VAL A 53 -22.31 5.88 -9.10
CA VAL A 53 -22.12 4.43 -9.31
C VAL A 53 -21.93 4.11 -10.79
N ASP A 54 -22.81 4.63 -11.64
CA ASP A 54 -22.90 4.20 -13.04
C ASP A 54 -21.91 4.94 -13.96
N GLY A 55 -21.16 5.93 -13.44
CA GLY A 55 -20.17 6.68 -14.20
C GLY A 55 -20.82 7.64 -15.20
N ASP A 56 -20.35 7.65 -16.45
CA ASP A 56 -20.89 8.53 -17.49
C ASP A 56 -22.32 8.12 -17.88
N VAL A 57 -23.25 9.08 -17.82
CA VAL A 57 -24.68 8.84 -18.06
C VAL A 57 -25.03 9.08 -19.53
N LYS A 58 -25.68 8.09 -20.15
CA LYS A 58 -26.18 8.11 -21.54
C LYS A 58 -27.70 8.21 -21.56
N ASP A 59 -28.28 8.39 -22.76
CA ASP A 59 -29.73 8.37 -23.02
C ASP A 59 -30.60 9.38 -22.26
N ALA A 60 -30.00 10.50 -21.80
CA ALA A 60 -30.76 11.63 -21.28
C ALA A 60 -31.47 12.42 -22.39
N THR A 61 -32.66 12.95 -22.07
CA THR A 61 -33.41 13.89 -22.91
C THR A 61 -33.41 15.27 -22.28
N PHE A 62 -33.57 16.30 -23.11
CA PHE A 62 -33.37 17.70 -22.71
C PHE A 62 -34.55 18.55 -23.15
N LYS A 63 -35.00 19.46 -22.29
CA LYS A 63 -36.02 20.45 -22.63
C LYS A 63 -35.58 21.86 -22.25
N VAL A 64 -36.01 22.84 -23.04
CA VAL A 64 -35.90 24.26 -22.74
C VAL A 64 -37.27 24.88 -22.96
N ASN A 65 -37.78 25.61 -21.97
CA ASN A 65 -39.14 26.18 -22.01
C ASN A 65 -40.22 25.14 -22.39
N ASP A 66 -40.15 23.96 -21.77
CA ASP A 66 -41.04 22.81 -21.97
C ASP A 66 -41.01 22.17 -23.38
N GLN A 67 -40.11 22.61 -24.27
CA GLN A 67 -39.90 22.01 -25.59
C GLN A 67 -38.65 21.12 -25.59
N GLU A 68 -38.78 19.91 -26.12
CA GLU A 68 -37.66 18.98 -26.28
C GLU A 68 -36.68 19.49 -27.34
N ILE A 69 -35.38 19.39 -27.05
CA ILE A 69 -34.32 19.87 -27.92
C ILE A 69 -33.47 18.70 -28.44
N THR A 70 -32.89 18.89 -29.63
CA THR A 70 -31.98 17.92 -30.22
C THR A 70 -30.66 17.90 -29.45
N SER A 71 -30.17 16.69 -29.16
CA SER A 71 -28.87 16.48 -28.54
C SER A 71 -28.02 15.44 -29.29
N ARG A 72 -26.71 15.61 -29.20
CA ARG A 72 -25.69 14.71 -29.74
C ARG A 72 -24.81 14.24 -28.57
N TYR A 73 -24.63 12.92 -28.41
CA TYR A 73 -23.71 12.37 -27.42
C TYR A 73 -22.44 11.85 -28.10
N GLN A 74 -21.28 12.39 -27.71
CA GLN A 74 -19.98 12.00 -28.25
C GLN A 74 -18.89 12.18 -27.18
N ASP A 75 -17.97 11.22 -27.07
CA ASP A 75 -16.82 11.29 -26.16
C ASP A 75 -17.20 11.69 -24.71
N ASN A 76 -18.26 11.07 -24.20
CA ASN A 76 -18.83 11.30 -22.86
C ASN A 76 -19.39 12.71 -22.61
N THR A 77 -19.67 13.45 -23.68
CA THR A 77 -20.21 14.81 -23.65
C THR A 77 -21.50 14.89 -24.46
N TYR A 78 -22.51 15.56 -23.90
CA TYR A 78 -23.69 16.00 -24.63
C TYR A 78 -23.44 17.36 -25.27
N TYR A 79 -23.85 17.49 -26.52
CA TYR A 79 -23.91 18.74 -27.26
C TYR A 79 -25.36 19.03 -27.61
N LEU A 80 -25.88 20.14 -27.09
CA LEU A 80 -27.27 20.55 -27.19
C LEU A 80 -27.37 21.72 -28.18
N ASP A 81 -28.19 21.56 -29.22
CA ASP A 81 -28.31 22.59 -30.25
C ASP A 81 -29.38 23.64 -29.86
N ASN A 82 -29.11 24.90 -30.17
CA ASN A 82 -30.05 26.03 -30.05
C ASN A 82 -30.55 26.31 -28.62
N VAL A 83 -29.69 26.15 -27.61
CA VAL A 83 -30.00 26.47 -26.21
C VAL A 83 -29.61 27.92 -25.88
N PRO A 84 -30.56 28.83 -25.60
CA PRO A 84 -30.23 30.22 -25.28
C PRO A 84 -29.57 30.35 -23.91
N LEU A 85 -28.60 31.25 -23.77
CA LEU A 85 -28.10 31.66 -22.46
C LEU A 85 -29.22 32.26 -21.60
N ASN A 86 -29.10 32.08 -20.28
CA ASN A 86 -30.06 32.40 -19.24
C ASN A 86 -31.38 31.62 -19.28
N SER A 87 -31.53 30.64 -20.18
CA SER A 87 -32.67 29.73 -20.17
C SER A 87 -32.56 28.69 -19.04
N ILE A 88 -33.68 28.02 -18.73
CA ILE A 88 -33.70 26.86 -17.85
C ILE A 88 -33.66 25.60 -18.72
N LEU A 89 -32.60 24.82 -18.55
CA LEU A 89 -32.45 23.50 -19.15
C LEU A 89 -32.96 22.46 -18.17
N GLU A 90 -33.97 21.70 -18.60
CA GLU A 90 -34.46 20.53 -17.91
C GLU A 90 -33.83 19.27 -18.51
N ILE A 91 -33.20 18.47 -17.66
CA ILE A 91 -32.50 17.23 -18.00
C ILE A 91 -33.33 16.08 -17.43
N ASN A 92 -33.74 15.16 -18.29
CA ASN A 92 -34.59 14.04 -17.95
C ASN A 92 -33.88 12.72 -18.29
N HIS A 93 -34.07 11.71 -17.45
CA HIS A 93 -33.52 10.37 -17.69
C HIS A 93 -34.43 9.32 -17.03
N PRO A 94 -34.66 8.15 -17.65
CA PRO A 94 -35.57 7.14 -17.11
C PRO A 94 -35.16 6.54 -15.75
N ARG A 95 -33.88 6.64 -15.37
CA ARG A 95 -33.34 6.08 -14.11
C ARG A 95 -32.94 7.08 -13.04
N TYR A 96 -32.82 8.37 -13.36
CA TYR A 96 -32.26 9.39 -12.46
C TYR A 96 -33.27 10.50 -12.23
N GLN A 97 -33.07 11.27 -11.16
CA GLN A 97 -33.91 12.43 -10.88
C GLN A 97 -33.76 13.48 -11.98
N SER A 98 -34.88 14.03 -12.44
CA SER A 98 -34.88 15.15 -13.38
C SER A 98 -34.24 16.38 -12.73
N LYS A 99 -33.45 17.12 -13.51
CA LYS A 99 -32.69 18.27 -13.02
C LYS A 99 -33.02 19.51 -13.85
N LYS A 100 -33.22 20.64 -13.17
CA LYS A 100 -33.35 21.95 -13.82
C LYS A 100 -32.14 22.79 -13.49
N ILE A 101 -31.45 23.29 -14.50
CA ILE A 101 -30.30 24.16 -14.33
C ILE A 101 -30.44 25.42 -15.18
N LYS A 102 -29.91 26.53 -14.68
CA LYS A 102 -29.80 27.75 -15.48
C LYS A 102 -28.59 27.61 -16.40
N VAL A 103 -28.77 27.91 -17.69
CA VAL A 103 -27.70 27.89 -18.68
C VAL A 103 -27.02 29.25 -18.69
N ASP A 104 -25.93 29.39 -17.96
CA ASP A 104 -25.14 30.62 -17.83
C ASP A 104 -23.87 30.63 -18.69
N SER A 105 -23.52 29.49 -19.31
CA SER A 105 -22.44 29.38 -20.28
C SER A 105 -22.72 28.32 -21.36
N TYR A 106 -21.99 28.39 -22.48
CA TYR A 106 -22.06 27.40 -23.55
C TYR A 106 -21.24 26.12 -23.28
N SER A 107 -20.49 26.08 -22.19
CA SER A 107 -19.77 24.87 -21.74
C SER A 107 -19.99 24.72 -20.25
N LEU A 108 -20.96 23.88 -19.91
CA LEU A 108 -21.33 23.60 -18.53
C LEU A 108 -20.37 22.58 -17.94
N SER A 109 -20.08 22.73 -16.65
CA SER A 109 -19.32 21.73 -15.89
C SER A 109 -20.03 20.38 -15.85
N THR A 110 -19.31 19.32 -15.48
CA THR A 110 -19.90 18.02 -15.20
C THR A 110 -21.03 18.14 -14.17
N LEU A 111 -22.20 17.59 -14.50
CA LEU A 111 -23.37 17.57 -13.64
C LEU A 111 -23.58 16.17 -13.06
N SER A 112 -23.80 16.12 -11.75
CA SER A 112 -24.26 14.91 -11.07
C SER A 112 -25.72 14.62 -11.43
N MET A 113 -25.98 13.39 -11.90
CA MET A 113 -27.30 12.78 -12.06
C MET A 113 -27.54 11.83 -10.89
N ASP A 114 -28.38 12.25 -9.96
CA ASP A 114 -28.63 11.54 -8.71
C ASP A 114 -29.73 10.49 -8.93
N TYR A 115 -29.70 9.38 -8.19
CA TYR A 115 -30.84 8.44 -8.21
C TYR A 115 -32.10 9.12 -7.65
N PRO A 116 -33.32 8.64 -7.96
CA PRO A 116 -34.51 9.08 -7.27
C PRO A 116 -34.35 8.92 -5.76
N PHE A 117 -34.99 9.81 -4.99
CA PHE A 117 -35.01 9.66 -3.54
C PHE A 117 -35.62 8.33 -3.14
N MET A 118 -34.88 7.61 -2.30
CA MET A 118 -35.30 6.34 -1.74
C MET A 118 -35.78 6.57 -0.31
N GLU A 119 -36.98 6.11 0.00
CA GLU A 119 -37.53 6.18 1.36
C GLU A 119 -36.66 5.33 2.29
N ILE A 120 -36.23 5.94 3.39
CA ILE A 120 -35.58 5.26 4.51
C ILE A 120 -36.67 4.81 5.46
N GLY A 121 -37.42 5.74 6.06
CA GLY A 121 -38.47 5.44 7.02
C GLY A 121 -39.34 6.65 7.35
N LYS A 122 -40.24 6.49 8.32
CA LYS A 122 -41.19 7.53 8.71
C LYS A 122 -41.24 7.74 10.22
N THR A 123 -41.38 8.97 10.70
CA THR A 123 -41.75 9.20 12.10
C THR A 123 -43.25 8.99 12.28
N ARG A 124 -43.69 8.58 13.48
CA ARG A 124 -45.10 8.42 13.82
C ARG A 124 -45.36 8.81 15.26
N TYR A 125 -46.44 9.55 15.50
CA TYR A 125 -46.94 9.83 16.84
C TYR A 125 -48.07 8.88 17.22
N ASN A 126 -48.03 8.35 18.45
CA ASN A 126 -49.17 7.65 19.06
C ASN A 126 -50.17 8.66 19.65
N SER A 127 -50.67 9.60 18.85
CA SER A 127 -51.63 10.62 19.32
C SER A 127 -52.68 10.97 18.27
N ASN A 128 -53.84 11.46 18.70
CA ASN A 128 -54.94 11.88 17.82
C ASN A 128 -54.76 13.27 17.20
N TYR A 129 -53.57 13.88 17.33
CA TYR A 129 -53.27 15.22 16.79
C TYR A 129 -52.52 15.11 15.46
N LEU A 130 -52.79 16.04 14.53
CA LEU A 130 -52.14 16.12 13.22
C LEU A 130 -50.76 16.77 13.39
N TYR A 131 -49.71 15.95 13.43
CA TYR A 131 -48.32 16.41 13.49
C TYR A 131 -47.58 16.08 12.20
N ASN A 132 -46.39 16.65 12.03
CA ASN A 132 -45.70 16.68 10.74
C ASN A 132 -45.40 15.29 10.15
N ASP A 133 -45.42 14.18 10.90
CA ASP A 133 -45.25 12.80 10.38
C ASP A 133 -44.25 12.72 9.21
N TRP A 134 -42.97 12.91 9.53
CA TRP A 134 -41.92 13.03 8.52
C TRP A 134 -41.65 11.72 7.83
N THR A 135 -41.49 11.78 6.51
CA THR A 135 -40.86 10.74 5.71
C THR A 135 -39.41 11.16 5.46
N LEU A 136 -38.46 10.34 5.91
CA LEU A 136 -37.05 10.52 5.61
C LEU A 136 -36.71 9.73 4.34
N SER A 137 -36.15 10.41 3.36
CA SER A 137 -35.62 9.81 2.14
C SER A 137 -34.20 10.32 1.86
N SER A 138 -33.43 9.56 1.09
CA SER A 138 -32.09 9.98 0.69
C SER A 138 -31.77 9.67 -0.77
N THR A 139 -30.82 10.43 -1.31
CA THR A 139 -30.11 10.11 -2.54
C THR A 139 -28.64 10.55 -2.42
N ARG A 140 -27.83 10.18 -3.40
CA ARG A 140 -26.40 10.50 -3.43
C ARG A 140 -26.01 11.18 -4.74
N SER A 141 -25.27 12.26 -4.59
CA SER A 141 -24.60 12.96 -5.68
C SER A 141 -23.12 12.61 -5.73
N LEU A 142 -22.39 13.14 -6.71
CA LEU A 142 -20.93 12.99 -6.81
C LEU A 142 -20.18 13.57 -5.59
N THR A 143 -20.77 14.52 -4.87
CA THR A 143 -20.05 15.29 -3.82
C THR A 143 -20.74 15.29 -2.45
N SER A 144 -21.98 14.83 -2.37
CA SER A 144 -22.78 14.88 -1.14
C SER A 144 -23.80 13.75 -1.04
N ILE A 145 -24.20 13.46 0.21
CA ILE A 145 -25.45 12.77 0.50
C ILE A 145 -26.55 13.83 0.61
N ARG A 146 -27.66 13.64 -0.09
CA ARG A 146 -28.82 14.54 -0.03
C ARG A 146 -29.95 13.85 0.72
N PHE A 147 -30.50 14.53 1.72
CA PHE A 147 -31.65 14.09 2.49
C PHE A 147 -32.88 14.92 2.13
N GLU A 148 -34.01 14.25 2.01
CA GLU A 148 -35.34 14.85 1.89
C GLU A 148 -36.16 14.43 3.11
N LEU A 149 -36.67 15.42 3.86
CA LEU A 149 -37.65 15.20 4.90
C LEU A 149 -38.96 15.76 4.37
N SER A 150 -39.97 14.90 4.19
CA SER A 150 -41.26 15.27 3.61
C SER A 150 -42.40 15.02 4.59
N SER A 151 -43.24 16.03 4.81
CA SER A 151 -44.40 16.04 5.70
C SER A 151 -45.66 16.34 4.90
N ASN A 152 -46.75 15.65 5.19
CA ASN A 152 -48.06 15.99 4.62
C ASN A 152 -48.74 17.21 5.26
N TYR A 153 -48.05 17.90 6.17
CA TYR A 153 -48.55 19.01 6.95
C TYR A 153 -47.60 20.21 6.87
N ASP A 154 -48.13 21.42 7.07
CA ASP A 154 -47.38 22.69 7.04
C ASP A 154 -47.02 23.21 8.44
N HIS A 155 -47.33 22.43 9.49
CA HIS A 155 -47.16 22.84 10.88
C HIS A 155 -45.70 23.12 11.26
N PHE A 156 -44.71 22.56 10.53
CA PHE A 156 -43.28 22.84 10.72
C PHE A 156 -42.93 24.34 10.59
N ILE A 157 -43.69 25.13 9.83
CA ILE A 157 -43.43 26.57 9.67
C ILE A 157 -43.73 27.35 10.96
N SER A 158 -44.60 26.82 11.84
CA SER A 158 -45.06 27.50 13.06
C SER A 158 -44.08 27.43 14.25
N SER A 159 -42.86 27.94 14.04
CA SER A 159 -41.87 28.39 15.04
C SER A 159 -41.37 27.48 16.19
N LYS A 160 -41.93 26.29 16.46
CA LYS A 160 -41.48 25.43 17.57
C LYS A 160 -41.40 23.92 17.28
N SER A 161 -41.42 23.52 16.01
CA SER A 161 -41.08 22.15 15.58
C SER A 161 -39.61 22.08 15.14
N VAL A 162 -38.97 20.95 15.42
CA VAL A 162 -37.57 20.72 15.05
C VAL A 162 -37.39 19.29 14.54
N ALA A 163 -36.75 19.15 13.39
CA ALA A 163 -36.29 17.86 12.89
C ALA A 163 -34.80 17.69 13.22
N HIS A 164 -34.45 16.58 13.82
CA HIS A 164 -33.07 16.22 14.17
C HIS A 164 -32.65 15.03 13.32
N LEU A 165 -31.83 15.29 12.30
CA LEU A 165 -31.23 14.24 11.49
C LEU A 165 -29.90 13.84 12.13
N PHE A 166 -29.78 12.58 12.50
CA PHE A 166 -28.54 12.00 13.00
C PHE A 166 -27.89 11.18 11.90
N ILE A 167 -26.59 11.42 11.68
CA ILE A 167 -25.79 10.68 10.71
C ILE A 167 -24.63 10.03 11.47
N ASN A 168 -24.60 8.70 11.43
CA ASN A 168 -23.52 7.88 11.95
C ASN A 168 -22.63 7.45 10.78
N THR A 169 -21.42 8.00 10.72
CA THR A 169 -20.43 7.70 9.68
C THR A 169 -19.53 6.52 10.04
N GLY A 170 -19.52 6.12 11.31
CA GLY A 170 -18.80 4.95 11.81
C GLY A 170 -19.72 3.76 12.09
N THR A 171 -19.16 2.73 12.69
CA THR A 171 -19.90 1.70 13.44
C THR A 171 -19.18 1.54 14.78
N THR A 172 -19.90 1.10 15.83
CA THR A 172 -19.36 0.35 16.98
C THR A 172 -19.45 0.90 18.41
N ILE A 173 -20.34 1.84 18.76
CA ILE A 173 -20.81 1.91 20.16
C ILE A 173 -22.32 2.16 20.26
N SER A 174 -22.94 1.69 21.34
CA SER A 174 -24.38 1.85 21.60
C SER A 174 -24.79 3.27 21.96
N ASN A 175 -23.85 4.21 21.94
CA ASN A 175 -23.98 5.60 22.36
C ASN A 175 -23.35 6.50 21.28
N LEU A 176 -23.72 7.78 21.25
CA LEU A 176 -23.15 8.75 20.32
C LEU A 176 -21.64 8.97 20.56
N ASP A 177 -20.87 9.12 19.48
CA ASP A 177 -19.40 9.24 19.49
C ASP A 177 -18.85 10.30 18.52
N LYS A 178 -17.52 10.36 18.41
CA LYS A 178 -16.80 11.35 17.59
C LYS A 178 -17.04 11.28 16.07
N ASN A 179 -17.84 10.33 15.59
CA ASN A 179 -18.20 10.12 14.18
C ASN A 179 -19.72 10.23 13.96
N ASP A 180 -20.44 10.73 14.96
CA ASP A 180 -21.87 11.03 14.91
C ASP A 180 -22.11 12.53 14.78
N TYR A 181 -22.97 12.87 13.83
CA TYR A 181 -23.35 14.25 13.54
C TYR A 181 -24.84 14.43 13.75
N GLU A 182 -25.23 15.53 14.39
CA GLU A 182 -26.62 15.96 14.48
C GLU A 182 -26.82 17.23 13.66
N PHE A 183 -27.80 17.17 12.77
CA PHE A 183 -28.30 18.30 12.01
C PHE A 183 -29.68 18.63 12.56
N LYS A 184 -29.76 19.77 13.25
CA LYS A 184 -31.00 20.29 13.83
C LYS A 184 -31.61 21.29 12.85
N LEU A 185 -32.68 20.88 12.19
CA LEU A 185 -33.38 21.64 11.17
C LEU A 185 -34.64 22.28 11.75
N THR A 186 -34.79 23.59 11.52
CA THR A 186 -35.99 24.38 11.84
C THR A 186 -36.49 25.07 10.59
N SER A 187 -37.69 25.65 10.60
CA SER A 187 -38.26 26.34 9.44
C SER A 187 -37.40 27.45 8.82
N SER A 188 -36.39 27.95 9.54
CA SER A 188 -35.52 29.04 9.05
C SER A 188 -34.03 28.89 9.34
N LYS A 189 -33.61 27.85 10.09
CA LYS A 189 -32.22 27.68 10.54
C LYS A 189 -31.80 26.22 10.55
N LEU A 190 -30.53 26.01 10.22
CA LEU A 190 -29.79 24.78 10.42
C LEU A 190 -28.77 24.98 11.54
N PHE A 191 -28.72 24.04 12.48
CA PHE A 191 -27.61 23.90 13.42
C PHE A 191 -26.95 22.55 13.20
N VAL A 192 -25.64 22.50 13.37
CA VAL A 192 -24.84 21.28 13.19
C VAL A 192 -24.03 21.06 14.45
N TYR A 193 -24.09 19.86 14.99
CA TYR A 193 -23.33 19.43 16.15
C TYR A 193 -22.50 18.19 15.78
N ASP A 194 -21.24 18.20 16.22
CA ASP A 194 -20.34 17.03 16.18
C ASP A 194 -20.13 16.57 17.62
N TYR A 195 -20.40 15.30 17.91
CA TYR A 195 -20.32 14.74 19.25
C TYR A 195 -18.87 14.47 19.72
N GLY A 196 -17.86 14.73 18.89
CA GLY A 196 -16.44 14.44 19.14
C GLY A 196 -15.52 15.57 19.62
N PHE A 197 -15.90 16.85 19.54
CA PHE A 197 -14.99 17.97 19.85
C PHE A 197 -15.65 19.27 20.36
N ASN A 198 -14.90 20.04 21.16
CA ASN A 198 -15.17 21.46 21.45
C ASN A 198 -14.91 22.30 20.18
N HIS A 199 -15.95 22.98 19.66
CA HIS A 199 -15.93 23.69 18.37
C HIS A 199 -15.03 24.95 18.32
N PRO A 200 -14.13 25.08 17.32
CA PRO A 200 -14.14 26.24 16.43
C PRO A 200 -15.39 26.19 15.53
N SER A 201 -16.01 27.35 15.28
CA SER A 201 -17.28 27.51 14.56
C SER A 201 -17.35 26.73 13.23
N ILE A 202 -18.29 25.77 13.11
CA ILE A 202 -18.63 25.11 11.83
C ILE A 202 -19.07 26.17 10.82
N ASP A 203 -18.50 26.16 9.62
CA ASP A 203 -18.96 27.00 8.52
C ASP A 203 -20.26 26.42 7.94
N LEU A 204 -21.39 27.10 8.15
CA LEU A 204 -22.68 26.65 7.64
C LEU A 204 -22.84 26.85 6.13
N ASN A 205 -21.97 27.63 5.47
CA ASN A 205 -22.06 27.90 4.04
C ASN A 205 -21.72 26.68 3.17
N GLN A 206 -21.17 25.62 3.75
CA GLN A 206 -20.86 24.37 3.05
C GLN A 206 -22.09 23.46 2.81
N PHE A 207 -23.21 23.75 3.48
CA PHE A 207 -24.45 22.96 3.37
C PHE A 207 -25.47 23.70 2.52
N ASN A 208 -26.16 22.97 1.63
CA ASN A 208 -27.36 23.49 1.01
C ASN A 208 -28.57 23.02 1.82
N TYR A 209 -29.30 23.98 2.37
CA TYR A 209 -30.53 23.74 3.12
C TYR A 209 -31.68 24.57 2.53
N THR A 210 -32.77 23.91 2.17
CA THR A 210 -33.98 24.58 1.69
C THR A 210 -35.23 24.00 2.35
N SER A 211 -36.22 24.85 2.59
CA SER A 211 -37.54 24.47 3.06
C SER A 211 -38.56 24.97 2.04
N ASN A 212 -39.44 24.08 1.59
CA ASN A 212 -40.52 24.40 0.65
C ASN A 212 -41.87 23.97 1.24
N VAL A 213 -42.91 24.79 1.07
CA VAL A 213 -44.27 24.47 1.47
C VAL A 213 -45.21 24.68 0.29
N GLU A 214 -45.83 23.58 -0.13
CA GLU A 214 -46.77 23.55 -1.25
C GLU A 214 -48.01 22.75 -0.86
N GLU A 215 -49.19 23.31 -1.11
CA GLU A 215 -50.49 22.64 -0.90
C GLU A 215 -50.69 22.07 0.52
N GLY A 216 -50.10 22.71 1.54
CA GLY A 216 -50.19 22.27 2.94
C GLY A 216 -49.21 21.16 3.32
N LYS A 217 -48.23 20.85 2.47
CA LYS A 217 -47.13 19.91 2.74
C LYS A 217 -45.82 20.65 2.96
N THR A 218 -44.97 20.16 3.86
CA THR A 218 -43.61 20.70 4.05
C THR A 218 -42.58 19.72 3.53
N THR A 219 -41.60 20.22 2.77
CA THR A 219 -40.42 19.45 2.38
C THR A 219 -39.14 20.21 2.77
N LEU A 220 -38.20 19.51 3.39
CA LEU A 220 -36.87 20.01 3.73
C LEU A 220 -35.82 19.24 2.95
N TYR A 221 -34.87 19.96 2.37
CA TYR A 221 -33.70 19.37 1.72
C TYR A 221 -32.43 19.75 2.47
N LEU A 222 -31.54 18.78 2.64
CA LEU A 222 -30.21 18.99 3.20
C LEU A 222 -29.16 18.24 2.36
N ASP A 223 -28.20 18.97 1.80
CA ASP A 223 -27.02 18.39 1.16
C ASP A 223 -25.86 18.37 2.17
N VAL A 224 -25.37 17.18 2.48
CA VAL A 224 -24.23 16.97 3.38
C VAL A 224 -23.01 16.51 2.58
N PRO A 225 -21.95 17.33 2.46
CA PRO A 225 -20.76 16.95 1.71
C PRO A 225 -20.04 15.72 2.29
N TYR A 226 -19.53 14.83 1.43
CA TYR A 226 -18.73 13.69 1.87
C TYR A 226 -17.47 14.12 2.62
N GLU A 227 -16.85 15.22 2.17
CA GLU A 227 -15.66 15.81 2.80
C GLU A 227 -15.94 16.26 4.24
N PHE A 228 -17.12 16.83 4.50
CA PHE A 228 -17.53 17.21 5.86
C PHE A 228 -17.65 15.99 6.77
N LEU A 229 -18.29 14.93 6.26
CA LEU A 229 -18.48 13.66 6.98
C LEU A 229 -17.19 12.83 7.09
N LYS A 230 -16.14 13.19 6.35
CA LYS A 230 -14.86 12.45 6.25
C LYS A 230 -15.05 11.00 5.75
N ILE A 231 -15.96 10.80 4.82
CA ILE A 231 -16.25 9.50 4.19
C ILE A 231 -16.04 9.56 2.68
N ASP A 232 -15.90 8.41 2.03
CA ASP A 232 -15.96 8.27 0.58
C ASP A 232 -17.41 8.20 0.09
N SER A 233 -17.60 8.57 -1.17
CA SER A 233 -18.92 8.64 -1.78
C SER A 233 -19.65 7.27 -1.81
N HIS A 234 -18.89 6.17 -1.76
CA HIS A 234 -19.38 4.79 -1.77
C HIS A 234 -19.64 4.20 -0.37
N ASP A 235 -19.26 4.89 0.70
CA ASP A 235 -19.34 4.37 2.06
C ASP A 235 -20.79 4.29 2.55
N ILE A 236 -21.09 3.27 3.33
CA ILE A 236 -22.41 3.08 3.95
C ILE A 236 -22.51 3.98 5.18
N VAL A 237 -23.61 4.73 5.32
CA VAL A 237 -23.85 5.56 6.51
C VAL A 237 -25.11 5.11 7.24
N GLY A 238 -25.09 5.20 8.57
CA GLY A 238 -26.27 5.01 9.42
C GLY A 238 -26.99 6.33 9.57
N VAL A 239 -28.32 6.32 9.48
CA VAL A 239 -29.13 7.53 9.61
C VAL A 239 -30.36 7.28 10.45
N THR A 240 -30.73 8.25 11.28
CA THR A 240 -32.04 8.27 11.93
C THR A 240 -32.57 9.70 12.00
N LEU A 241 -33.86 9.82 12.26
CA LEU A 241 -34.57 11.08 12.38
C LEU A 241 -35.33 11.10 13.70
N VAL A 242 -35.27 12.23 14.38
CA VAL A 242 -36.13 12.55 15.52
C VAL A 242 -36.90 13.81 15.19
N ASP A 243 -38.21 13.79 15.43
CA ASP A 243 -39.07 14.97 15.33
C ASP A 243 -39.47 15.42 16.73
N ASP A 244 -39.11 16.65 17.07
CA ASP A 244 -39.35 17.28 18.37
C ASP A 244 -40.36 18.42 18.24
N LEU A 245 -41.45 18.32 18.99
CA LEU A 245 -42.46 19.35 19.11
C LEU A 245 -42.42 20.01 20.50
N LEU A 246 -41.69 21.13 20.58
CA LEU A 246 -41.39 21.79 21.86
C LEU A 246 -42.62 22.32 22.61
N GLU A 247 -43.74 22.59 21.91
CA GLU A 247 -44.96 23.08 22.56
C GLU A 247 -45.77 22.00 23.27
N ALA A 248 -45.65 20.77 22.79
CA ALA A 248 -46.42 19.64 23.30
C ALA A 248 -45.58 18.70 24.17
N ASP A 249 -44.26 18.93 24.26
CA ASP A 249 -43.29 18.05 24.93
C ASP A 249 -43.38 16.61 24.39
N ILE A 250 -43.46 16.50 23.05
CA ILE A 250 -43.58 15.23 22.34
C ILE A 250 -42.40 15.06 21.38
N THR A 251 -41.81 13.87 21.43
CA THR A 251 -40.72 13.42 20.55
C THR A 251 -41.16 12.16 19.81
N SER A 252 -40.86 12.06 18.52
CA SER A 252 -41.06 10.86 17.71
C SER A 252 -39.77 10.41 17.03
N ASN A 253 -39.49 9.12 17.12
CA ASN A 253 -38.36 8.49 16.45
C ASN A 253 -38.73 8.03 15.04
N LEU A 254 -37.71 7.84 14.21
CA LEU A 254 -37.84 7.16 12.94
C LEU A 254 -38.33 5.71 13.17
N ILE A 255 -39.34 5.31 12.42
CA ILE A 255 -39.75 3.92 12.27
C ILE A 255 -39.12 3.36 11.00
N PHE A 256 -38.45 2.23 11.13
CA PHE A 256 -37.86 1.48 10.03
C PHE A 256 -38.09 -0.01 10.23
N ASP A 257 -38.61 -0.71 9.22
CA ASP A 257 -38.87 -2.16 9.30
C ASP A 257 -39.70 -2.54 10.54
N GLU A 258 -40.77 -1.77 10.79
CA GLU A 258 -41.69 -1.92 11.92
C GLU A 258 -41.10 -1.65 13.32
N ASP A 259 -39.83 -1.27 13.43
CA ASP A 259 -39.13 -0.95 14.68
C ASP A 259 -38.96 0.56 14.87
N ASP A 260 -39.18 1.06 16.10
CA ASP A 260 -38.75 2.39 16.52
C ASP A 260 -37.23 2.44 16.69
N ILE A 261 -36.58 3.37 16.00
CA ILE A 261 -35.13 3.52 16.02
C ILE A 261 -34.71 4.50 17.12
N ASP A 262 -34.13 3.98 18.20
CA ASP A 262 -33.56 4.79 19.27
C ASP A 262 -32.37 5.63 18.76
N TYR A 263 -32.55 6.95 18.74
CA TYR A 263 -31.50 7.88 18.30
C TYR A 263 -30.29 7.88 19.23
N ASN A 264 -30.42 7.49 20.50
CA ASN A 264 -29.26 7.38 21.38
C ASN A 264 -28.37 6.18 21.04
N ASN A 265 -28.84 5.29 20.17
CA ASN A 265 -28.15 4.05 19.84
C ASN A 265 -27.84 3.96 18.33
N PRO A 266 -26.70 4.50 17.86
CA PRO A 266 -26.26 4.45 16.46
C PRO A 266 -26.21 3.05 15.84
N THR A 267 -26.07 2.00 16.67
CA THR A 267 -26.11 0.61 16.19
C THR A 267 -27.50 0.20 15.69
N LYS A 268 -28.56 0.95 16.02
CA LYS A 268 -29.92 0.70 15.54
C LYS A 268 -30.26 1.45 14.26
N TYR A 269 -29.44 2.42 13.86
CA TYR A 269 -29.75 3.26 12.71
C TYR A 269 -29.84 2.42 11.43
N PRO A 270 -30.90 2.58 10.62
CA PRO A 270 -30.94 2.08 9.25
C PRO A 270 -29.72 2.52 8.46
N ARG A 271 -29.19 1.61 7.64
CA ARG A 271 -27.97 1.85 6.86
C ARG A 271 -28.35 2.15 5.41
N ILE A 272 -27.73 3.17 4.81
CA ILE A 272 -27.95 3.53 3.41
C ILE A 272 -26.71 3.25 2.56
N ASP A 273 -26.89 2.53 1.45
CA ASP A 273 -25.83 2.24 0.50
C ASP A 273 -25.57 3.41 -0.47
N VAL A 274 -24.61 3.22 -1.38
CA VAL A 274 -24.24 4.20 -2.42
C VAL A 274 -25.39 4.53 -3.40
N LYS A 275 -26.42 3.68 -3.48
CA LYS A 275 -27.63 3.90 -4.29
C LYS A 275 -28.79 4.51 -3.48
N GLY A 276 -28.55 4.86 -2.21
CA GLY A 276 -29.55 5.40 -1.29
C GLY A 276 -30.51 4.35 -0.73
N ARG A 277 -30.30 3.05 -1.01
CA ARG A 277 -31.20 2.00 -0.51
C ARG A 277 -30.96 1.78 0.98
N ALA A 278 -32.03 1.87 1.76
CA ALA A 278 -32.00 1.62 3.19
C ALA A 278 -32.17 0.13 3.50
N PHE A 279 -31.43 -0.36 4.49
CA PHE A 279 -31.57 -1.72 5.02
C PHE A 279 -31.33 -1.75 6.53
N LYS A 280 -31.92 -2.76 7.17
CA LYS A 280 -31.82 -2.92 8.63
C LYS A 280 -30.37 -3.17 9.01
N ASN A 281 -29.96 -2.53 10.09
CA ASN A 281 -28.70 -2.86 10.73
C ASN A 281 -28.87 -4.16 11.52
N THR A 282 -28.86 -5.31 10.84
CA THR A 282 -29.18 -6.63 11.41
C THR A 282 -28.11 -7.21 12.35
N LYS A 283 -27.32 -6.35 13.00
CA LYS A 283 -25.93 -6.55 13.47
C LYS A 283 -24.96 -6.45 12.30
N ASN A 284 -23.92 -5.62 12.47
CA ASN A 284 -22.74 -5.46 11.59
C ASN A 284 -22.67 -6.58 10.55
N VAL A 285 -23.08 -6.29 9.31
CA VAL A 285 -22.88 -7.22 8.20
C VAL A 285 -21.36 -7.29 7.97
N ASP A 286 -20.75 -8.23 8.69
CA ASP A 286 -19.40 -8.78 8.63
C ASP A 286 -18.29 -7.87 8.09
N ASN A 287 -17.78 -6.96 8.94
CA ASN A 287 -16.36 -6.85 9.32
C ASN A 287 -16.24 -5.70 10.36
N PRO A 288 -15.64 -5.85 11.55
CA PRO A 288 -15.35 -4.71 12.45
C PRO A 288 -14.25 -3.76 11.94
N PHE A 289 -13.56 -4.06 10.84
CA PHE A 289 -12.39 -3.31 10.33
C PHE A 289 -12.70 -2.35 9.16
N TRP A 290 -13.77 -1.55 9.22
CA TRP A 290 -14.10 -0.60 8.12
C TRP A 290 -13.20 0.64 8.17
N ILE A 291 -12.04 0.52 7.54
CA ILE A 291 -11.39 1.66 6.87
C ILE A 291 -11.74 1.61 5.38
N SER A 292 -11.90 2.77 4.74
CA SER A 292 -12.19 2.80 3.30
C SER A 292 -11.05 2.14 2.51
N LYS A 293 -11.31 1.57 1.33
CA LYS A 293 -10.26 0.96 0.50
C LYS A 293 -9.13 1.95 0.20
N LYS A 294 -9.46 3.24 0.04
CA LYS A 294 -8.49 4.32 -0.17
C LYS A 294 -7.66 4.57 1.08
N GLN A 295 -8.30 4.58 2.25
CA GLN A 295 -7.61 4.71 3.53
C GLN A 295 -6.70 3.51 3.80
N TYR A 296 -7.15 2.28 3.56
CA TYR A 296 -6.31 1.08 3.65
C TYR A 296 -5.07 1.20 2.78
N VAL A 297 -5.25 1.50 1.48
CA VAL A 297 -4.13 1.67 0.53
C VAL A 297 -3.18 2.77 0.99
N SER A 298 -3.70 3.89 1.51
CA SER A 298 -2.87 4.99 2.02
C SER A 298 -2.12 4.63 3.30
N LEU A 299 -2.70 3.82 4.20
CA LEU A 299 -2.08 3.42 5.46
C LEU A 299 -0.95 2.40 5.25
N ILE A 300 -1.08 1.54 4.24
CA ILE A 300 -0.04 0.55 3.89
C ILE A 300 0.96 1.09 2.85
N GLU A 301 0.80 2.32 2.37
CA GLU A 301 1.70 2.91 1.38
C GLU A 301 3.13 2.99 1.94
N GLY A 302 4.11 2.44 1.21
CA GLY A 302 5.50 2.35 1.65
C GLY A 302 5.79 1.25 2.69
N LYS A 303 4.80 0.41 3.03
CA LYS A 303 4.96 -0.77 3.91
C LYS A 303 5.26 -2.00 3.06
N ASP A 304 6.55 -2.29 2.89
CA ASP A 304 7.00 -3.40 2.05
C ASP A 304 6.81 -4.78 2.68
N TYR A 305 6.58 -4.87 3.99
CA TYR A 305 6.49 -6.12 4.74
C TYR A 305 5.07 -6.35 5.25
N MET A 306 4.61 -7.61 5.26
CA MET A 306 3.29 -7.98 5.77
C MET A 306 3.31 -9.37 6.42
N PHE A 307 2.55 -9.55 7.50
CA PHE A 307 2.23 -10.87 8.07
C PHE A 307 0.82 -10.89 8.66
N ALA A 308 0.39 -12.05 9.20
CA ALA A 308 -0.93 -12.23 9.80
C ALA A 308 -2.13 -11.92 8.87
N SER A 309 -1.98 -12.19 7.56
CA SER A 309 -3.03 -11.89 6.59
C SER A 309 -4.29 -12.75 6.77
N PRO A 310 -5.50 -12.17 6.83
CA PRO A 310 -6.76 -12.91 6.99
C PRO A 310 -6.99 -13.97 5.93
N LYS A 311 -6.50 -13.75 4.71
CA LYS A 311 -6.65 -14.71 3.62
C LYS A 311 -5.95 -16.04 3.90
N TYR A 312 -4.83 -15.98 4.61
CA TYR A 312 -3.94 -17.12 4.79
C TYR A 312 -3.99 -17.65 6.21
N ASN A 313 -4.38 -16.84 7.20
CA ASN A 313 -4.45 -17.17 8.63
C ASN A 313 -5.45 -18.32 8.94
N ARG A 314 -5.11 -19.20 9.90
CA ARG A 314 -6.01 -20.25 10.40
C ARG A 314 -7.21 -19.68 11.14
N TYR A 315 -7.07 -18.48 11.71
CA TYR A 315 -8.08 -17.77 12.49
C TYR A 315 -8.38 -16.40 11.85
N PRO A 316 -9.00 -16.38 10.65
CA PRO A 316 -9.16 -15.17 9.85
C PRO A 316 -10.05 -14.09 10.48
N SER A 317 -10.85 -14.45 11.49
CA SER A 317 -11.76 -13.52 12.17
C SER A 317 -11.09 -12.70 13.28
N ILE A 318 -9.86 -13.04 13.66
CA ILE A 318 -9.13 -12.46 14.80
C ILE A 318 -7.66 -12.16 14.47
N CYS A 319 -7.30 -12.15 13.19
CA CYS A 319 -5.94 -11.82 12.75
C CYS A 319 -5.82 -10.32 12.48
N ASP A 320 -4.62 -9.80 12.65
CA ASP A 320 -4.39 -8.36 12.63
C ASP A 320 -3.96 -7.76 11.28
N ASP A 321 -3.78 -8.55 10.20
CA ASP A 321 -3.35 -8.08 8.87
C ASP A 321 -2.23 -7.02 8.96
N VAL A 322 -1.08 -7.41 9.50
CA VAL A 322 -0.05 -6.45 9.93
C VAL A 322 0.87 -6.11 8.76
N HIS A 323 0.97 -4.82 8.46
CA HIS A 323 1.91 -4.25 7.49
C HIS A 323 2.97 -3.41 8.21
N PHE A 324 4.21 -3.47 7.74
CA PHE A 324 5.25 -2.61 8.30
C PHE A 324 6.32 -2.20 7.29
N SER A 325 7.01 -1.12 7.63
CA SER A 325 8.25 -0.68 7.01
C SER A 325 9.37 -0.78 8.03
N ILE A 326 10.58 -0.99 7.56
CA ILE A 326 11.77 -1.01 8.39
C ILE A 326 12.81 -0.03 7.86
N GLU A 327 13.44 0.70 8.76
CA GLU A 327 14.57 1.57 8.45
C GLU A 327 15.77 1.14 9.31
N TYR A 328 16.90 0.93 8.64
CA TYR A 328 18.15 0.53 9.29
C TYR A 328 19.15 1.69 9.18
N LYS A 329 19.41 2.36 10.30
CA LYS A 329 20.38 3.47 10.42
C LYS A 329 21.21 3.30 11.70
N GLU A 330 21.07 4.23 12.66
CA GLU A 330 21.62 4.13 14.01
C GLU A 330 20.72 3.27 14.93
N SER A 331 19.46 3.09 14.52
CA SER A 331 18.49 2.16 15.07
C SER A 331 17.94 1.24 13.98
N LEU A 332 17.36 0.12 14.39
CA LEU A 332 16.41 -0.65 13.61
C LEU A 332 15.00 -0.19 13.97
N SER A 333 14.41 0.58 13.06
CA SER A 333 13.15 1.30 13.26
C SER A 333 12.03 0.61 12.50
N PHE A 334 11.03 0.11 13.20
CA PHE A 334 9.84 -0.51 12.63
C PHE A 334 8.66 0.44 12.76
N ASP A 335 7.88 0.57 11.70
CA ASP A 335 6.63 1.33 11.70
C ASP A 335 5.52 0.40 11.22
N PHE A 336 4.71 -0.08 12.16
CA PHE A 336 3.62 -1.04 11.94
C PHE A 336 2.27 -0.36 11.80
N VAL A 337 1.43 -0.95 10.97
CA VAL A 337 0.00 -0.74 10.88
C VAL A 337 -0.66 -2.11 10.86
N GLY A 338 -1.63 -2.37 11.74
CA GLY A 338 -2.44 -3.59 11.70
C GLY A 338 -3.93 -3.27 11.65
N PHE A 339 -4.70 -4.08 10.94
CA PHE A 339 -6.15 -4.02 10.75
C PHE A 339 -6.79 -5.14 11.55
N GLY A 340 -6.97 -4.87 12.84
CA GLY A 340 -7.13 -5.91 13.86
C GLY A 340 -7.36 -5.33 15.26
N GLU A 341 -7.75 -6.17 16.20
CA GLU A 341 -7.70 -5.81 17.63
C GLU A 341 -6.44 -6.43 18.23
N PHE A 342 -5.36 -5.65 18.30
CA PHE A 342 -4.17 -6.08 19.03
C PHE A 342 -4.51 -6.13 20.53
N ILE A 343 -4.53 -7.29 21.16
CA ILE A 343 -4.85 -7.50 22.59
C ILE A 343 -3.57 -7.69 23.44
N ASP A 344 -3.69 -7.62 24.76
CA ASP A 344 -2.50 -7.58 25.66
C ASP A 344 -1.71 -8.89 25.69
N SER A 345 -2.32 -10.00 25.27
CA SER A 345 -1.65 -11.28 25.16
C SER A 345 -0.97 -11.49 23.81
N GLU A 346 -1.17 -10.58 22.85
CA GLU A 346 -0.54 -10.64 21.54
C GLU A 346 0.81 -9.93 21.49
N TYR A 347 1.66 -10.44 20.61
CA TYR A 347 2.94 -9.82 20.27
C TYR A 347 3.40 -10.28 18.90
N PHE A 348 4.20 -9.43 18.26
CA PHE A 348 4.93 -9.79 17.05
C PHE A 348 6.25 -10.40 17.44
N GLN A 349 6.56 -11.57 16.89
CA GLN A 349 7.90 -12.14 16.98
C GLN A 349 8.66 -11.84 15.70
N ILE A 350 9.78 -11.13 15.83
CA ILE A 350 10.71 -10.87 14.74
C ILE A 350 12.04 -11.55 15.05
N VAL A 351 12.45 -12.45 14.17
CA VAL A 351 13.77 -13.09 14.25
C VAL A 351 14.72 -12.31 13.36
N LEU A 352 15.83 -11.84 13.94
CA LEU A 352 16.92 -11.16 13.24
C LEU A 352 18.13 -12.07 13.17
N HIS A 353 18.72 -12.11 11.98
CA HIS A 353 19.84 -12.96 11.66
C HIS A 353 20.92 -12.20 10.85
N ASN A 354 22.19 -12.55 11.01
CA ASN A 354 23.33 -11.85 10.39
C ASN A 354 24.50 -12.76 9.91
N ASN A 355 24.41 -14.08 10.08
CA ASN A 355 25.49 -15.05 9.82
C ASN A 355 25.15 -15.94 8.59
N ILE A 356 25.99 -16.91 8.19
CA ILE A 356 25.58 -17.95 7.20
C ILE A 356 24.75 -18.99 7.91
N ILE A 357 23.57 -19.36 7.38
CA ILE A 357 22.78 -20.46 7.95
C ILE A 357 22.88 -21.74 7.13
N ASP A 358 23.23 -22.77 7.88
CA ASP A 358 23.62 -24.12 7.51
C ASP A 358 22.42 -25.09 7.41
N LYS A 359 21.25 -24.80 8.00
CA LYS A 359 20.24 -25.84 8.28
C LYS A 359 18.84 -25.56 7.70
N ASN A 360 18.18 -26.63 7.27
CA ASN A 360 16.73 -26.68 7.03
C ASN A 360 16.03 -27.10 8.32
N SER A 361 15.81 -26.17 9.24
CA SER A 361 15.04 -26.44 10.46
C SER A 361 14.74 -25.13 11.18
N TRP A 362 13.75 -25.17 12.07
CA TRP A 362 13.47 -24.12 13.05
C TRP A 362 14.63 -23.83 14.02
N GLN A 363 15.85 -24.32 13.77
CA GLN A 363 17.01 -24.09 14.63
C GLN A 363 17.56 -22.70 14.39
N LEU A 364 17.70 -21.95 15.48
CA LEU A 364 18.43 -20.70 15.51
C LEU A 364 19.87 -20.99 15.95
N ILE A 365 20.80 -20.12 15.58
CA ILE A 365 22.16 -20.14 16.14
C ILE A 365 22.25 -19.17 17.32
N ASN A 366 23.23 -19.36 18.20
CA ASN A 366 23.34 -18.58 19.44
C ASN A 366 23.42 -17.05 19.25
N ASP A 367 23.89 -16.60 18.09
CA ASP A 367 23.98 -15.19 17.73
C ASP A 367 22.63 -14.63 17.23
N ASP A 368 21.62 -15.44 16.98
CA ASP A 368 20.33 -14.97 16.51
C ASP A 368 19.59 -14.20 17.60
N VAL A 369 18.88 -13.17 17.16
CA VAL A 369 18.12 -12.30 18.07
C VAL A 369 16.64 -12.48 17.81
N VAL A 370 15.91 -12.79 18.86
CA VAL A 370 14.44 -12.83 18.84
C VAL A 370 13.91 -11.58 19.52
N LEU A 371 13.14 -10.79 18.77
CA LEU A 371 12.40 -9.65 19.28
C LEU A 371 10.96 -10.09 19.53
N GLN A 372 10.44 -9.87 20.73
CA GLN A 372 9.01 -9.92 21.00
C GLN A 372 8.50 -8.50 21.23
N ILE A 373 7.68 -8.03 20.31
CA ILE A 373 7.14 -6.67 20.28
C ILE A 373 5.69 -6.72 20.78
N PHE A 374 5.47 -6.19 21.97
CA PHE A 374 4.15 -5.97 22.58
C PHE A 374 3.73 -4.51 22.38
N LYS A 375 2.51 -4.17 22.76
CA LYS A 375 1.98 -2.79 22.73
C LYS A 375 2.85 -1.79 23.49
N ASP A 376 3.38 -2.21 24.63
CA ASP A 376 4.00 -1.35 25.63
C ASP A 376 5.50 -1.61 25.80
N LYS A 377 6.07 -2.59 25.11
CA LYS A 377 7.48 -2.95 25.21
C LYS A 377 7.99 -3.82 24.07
N VAL A 378 9.31 -3.82 23.91
CA VAL A 378 10.06 -4.83 23.17
C VAL A 378 10.91 -5.63 24.14
N CYS A 379 10.85 -6.95 24.05
CA CYS A 379 11.79 -7.85 24.74
C CYS A 379 12.78 -8.41 23.71
N ILE A 380 14.08 -8.27 23.99
CA ILE A 380 15.17 -8.73 23.13
C ILE A 380 15.79 -9.97 23.75
N TYR A 381 15.80 -11.08 23.02
CA TYR A 381 16.37 -12.35 23.45
C TYR A 381 17.52 -12.78 22.54
N ASN A 382 18.52 -13.43 23.12
CA ASN A 382 19.56 -14.16 22.38
C ASN A 382 19.70 -15.59 22.96
N GLU A 383 20.74 -16.33 22.54
CA GLU A 383 20.97 -17.71 22.98
C GLU A 383 19.72 -18.59 22.73
N CYS A 384 18.98 -18.28 21.65
CA CYS A 384 17.84 -19.05 21.19
C CYS A 384 18.37 -20.15 20.27
N ASP A 385 18.04 -21.42 20.55
CA ASP A 385 18.46 -22.58 19.77
C ASP A 385 17.40 -23.00 18.74
N GLU A 386 16.18 -22.46 18.88
CA GLU A 386 15.05 -22.67 17.99
C GLU A 386 14.11 -21.47 17.92
N PHE A 387 13.30 -21.37 16.87
CA PHE A 387 12.35 -20.27 16.64
C PHE A 387 11.34 -20.09 17.77
N PHE A 388 10.89 -21.21 18.37
CA PHE A 388 9.96 -21.21 19.50
C PHE A 388 10.66 -21.17 20.87
N SER A 389 11.96 -20.85 20.92
CA SER A 389 12.75 -20.88 22.17
C SER A 389 12.05 -20.13 23.29
N VAL A 390 11.64 -18.88 23.03
CA VAL A 390 11.06 -18.00 24.05
C VAL A 390 9.72 -18.56 24.54
N GLN A 391 8.87 -19.06 23.64
CA GLN A 391 7.59 -19.69 23.99
C GLN A 391 7.81 -20.96 24.84
N ASN A 392 8.88 -21.69 24.56
CA ASN A 392 9.30 -22.89 25.30
C ASN A 392 10.02 -22.58 26.62
N GLY A 393 10.21 -21.29 26.97
CA GLY A 393 10.93 -20.88 28.17
C GLY A 393 12.45 -21.06 28.07
N LYS A 394 12.97 -21.11 26.84
CA LYS A 394 14.40 -21.10 26.50
C LYS A 394 14.80 -19.71 25.99
N GLY A 395 16.10 -19.51 25.78
CA GLY A 395 16.66 -18.21 25.41
C GLY A 395 16.89 -17.31 26.62
N LYS A 396 17.72 -16.30 26.43
CA LYS A 396 18.12 -15.37 27.47
C LYS A 396 17.62 -13.97 27.14
N LEU A 397 16.81 -13.41 28.04
CA LEU A 397 16.38 -12.02 27.94
C LEU A 397 17.59 -11.11 28.15
N LEU A 398 17.93 -10.32 27.14
CA LEU A 398 19.00 -9.34 27.19
C LEU A 398 18.48 -8.00 27.70
N GLU A 399 17.37 -7.54 27.13
CA GLU A 399 16.85 -6.21 27.40
C GLU A 399 15.34 -6.12 27.20
N THR A 400 14.72 -5.18 27.91
CA THR A 400 13.34 -4.76 27.70
C THR A 400 13.31 -3.26 27.48
N ILE A 401 12.74 -2.83 26.35
CA ILE A 401 12.59 -1.43 25.97
C ILE A 401 11.11 -1.07 26.09
N SER A 402 10.75 -0.09 26.92
CA SER A 402 9.36 0.38 27.01
C SER A 402 8.95 1.18 25.77
N LEU A 403 7.70 1.02 25.35
CA LEU A 403 7.08 1.70 24.22
C LEU A 403 5.89 2.53 24.68
N ASN A 404 5.72 3.70 24.08
CA ASN A 404 4.59 4.62 24.30
C ASN A 404 3.99 5.12 22.97
N SER A 405 4.27 4.39 21.88
CA SER A 405 3.96 4.75 20.50
C SER A 405 2.75 4.00 19.94
N PHE A 406 2.18 3.07 20.70
CA PHE A 406 0.96 2.35 20.30
C PHE A 406 -0.23 3.30 20.30
N ILE A 407 -0.95 3.35 19.18
CA ILE A 407 -2.20 4.10 19.05
C ILE A 407 -3.25 3.17 18.44
N ASN A 408 -4.34 2.94 19.16
CA ASN A 408 -5.51 2.22 18.67
C ASN A 408 -6.53 3.22 18.11
N TYR A 409 -6.88 3.07 16.83
CA TYR A 409 -7.87 3.92 16.16
C TYR A 409 -9.27 3.28 16.09
N GLY A 410 -9.42 2.03 16.55
CA GLY A 410 -10.62 1.20 16.45
C GLY A 410 -10.44 0.13 15.37
N PRO A 411 -10.65 0.45 14.09
CA PRO A 411 -10.55 -0.54 13.00
C PRO A 411 -9.11 -0.85 12.58
N TYR A 412 -8.13 -0.13 13.10
CA TYR A 412 -6.70 -0.38 12.91
C TYR A 412 -5.89 0.20 14.07
N PHE A 413 -4.64 -0.20 14.18
CA PHE A 413 -3.68 0.38 15.11
C PHE A 413 -2.37 0.73 14.40
N THR A 414 -1.60 1.62 15.02
CA THR A 414 -0.22 1.91 14.61
C THR A 414 0.73 1.68 15.78
N LEU A 415 1.91 1.16 15.49
CA LEU A 415 2.96 0.95 16.49
C LEU A 415 4.31 1.32 15.88
N LYS A 416 5.07 2.21 16.53
CA LYS A 416 6.44 2.54 16.11
C LYS A 416 7.45 2.01 17.12
N VAL A 417 8.48 1.34 16.63
CA VAL A 417 9.46 0.67 17.48
C VAL A 417 10.85 1.06 17.01
N ASP A 418 11.62 1.72 17.87
CA ASP A 418 13.00 2.09 17.59
C ASP A 418 13.92 1.28 18.51
N ILE A 419 14.74 0.41 17.93
CA ILE A 419 15.71 -0.42 18.66
C ILE A 419 17.12 0.06 18.30
N PRO A 420 17.87 0.68 19.23
CA PRO A 420 19.27 1.04 18.99
C PRO A 420 20.10 -0.17 18.58
N ILE A 421 20.92 -0.03 17.54
CA ILE A 421 21.68 -1.14 16.94
C ILE A 421 22.65 -1.77 17.95
N GLU A 422 23.23 -0.97 18.85
CA GLU A 422 24.14 -1.45 19.89
C GLU A 422 23.50 -2.41 20.90
N LYS A 423 22.16 -2.48 20.93
CA LYS A 423 21.39 -3.41 21.77
C LYS A 423 21.11 -4.74 21.07
N ILE A 424 21.41 -4.84 19.77
CA ILE A 424 21.19 -6.02 18.96
C ILE A 424 22.56 -6.70 18.77
N PRO A 425 22.89 -7.73 19.57
CA PRO A 425 24.26 -8.26 19.69
C PRO A 425 24.85 -8.84 18.40
N ASN A 426 24.03 -9.13 17.41
CA ASN A 426 24.47 -9.70 16.14
C ASN A 426 24.78 -8.64 15.07
N ILE A 427 24.42 -7.38 15.29
CA ILE A 427 24.78 -6.33 14.35
C ILE A 427 26.13 -5.75 14.78
N ARG A 428 27.22 -6.19 14.15
CA ARG A 428 28.60 -5.82 14.53
C ARG A 428 29.02 -4.49 13.91
N SER A 429 28.43 -4.12 12.78
CA SER A 429 28.74 -2.87 12.09
C SER A 429 27.60 -2.36 11.20
N SER A 430 27.66 -1.07 10.83
CA SER A 430 26.76 -0.46 9.84
C SER A 430 26.92 -0.99 8.40
N TYR A 431 27.77 -2.00 8.21
CA TYR A 431 28.00 -2.70 6.95
C TYR A 431 27.40 -4.12 6.95
N ASP A 432 26.87 -4.57 8.08
CA ASP A 432 26.32 -5.92 8.19
C ASP A 432 24.86 -5.90 7.74
N ASP A 433 24.53 -6.71 6.74
CA ASP A 433 23.15 -6.98 6.34
C ASP A 433 22.41 -7.71 7.48
N ILE A 434 21.09 -7.51 7.55
CA ILE A 434 20.23 -8.19 8.53
C ILE A 434 19.15 -8.95 7.78
N TYR A 435 18.89 -10.18 8.19
CA TYR A 435 17.82 -10.98 7.63
C TYR A 435 16.71 -11.12 8.66
N LEU A 436 15.47 -10.91 8.22
CA LEU A 436 14.32 -10.86 9.09
C LEU A 436 13.21 -11.83 8.67
N MET A 437 12.56 -12.38 9.68
CA MET A 437 11.29 -13.10 9.58
C MET A 437 10.35 -12.59 10.67
N ALA A 438 9.09 -12.32 10.34
CA ALA A 438 8.10 -11.79 11.27
C ALA A 438 6.84 -12.66 11.27
N VAL A 439 6.32 -12.93 12.47
CA VAL A 439 5.05 -13.65 12.67
C VAL A 439 4.31 -13.10 13.89
N GLU A 440 3.02 -13.41 13.99
CA GLU A 440 2.17 -13.03 15.10
C GLU A 440 1.91 -14.18 16.06
N PHE A 441 1.92 -13.88 17.36
CA PHE A 441 1.55 -14.81 18.41
C PHE A 441 0.49 -14.22 19.33
N ASN A 442 -0.35 -15.10 19.86
CA ASN A 442 -1.13 -14.84 21.07
C ASN A 442 -0.75 -15.84 22.15
N ASN A 443 -0.24 -15.31 23.27
CA ASN A 443 0.41 -16.07 24.33
C ASN A 443 1.56 -16.95 23.78
N LYS A 444 1.32 -18.24 23.59
CA LYS A 444 2.29 -19.19 23.03
C LYS A 444 1.80 -19.81 21.72
N THR A 445 0.60 -19.43 21.29
CA THR A 445 -0.03 -19.95 20.08
C THR A 445 0.33 -19.02 18.94
N LEU A 446 0.97 -19.59 17.93
CA LEU A 446 1.24 -18.91 16.68
C LEU A 446 -0.07 -18.66 15.94
N TYR A 447 -0.38 -17.40 15.63
CA TYR A 447 -1.50 -17.02 14.78
C TYR A 447 -1.10 -17.15 13.31
N ASP A 448 -0.96 -18.38 12.85
CA ASP A 448 -0.51 -18.65 11.49
C ASP A 448 -1.52 -19.41 10.67
N GLY A 449 -1.32 -19.35 9.35
CA GLY A 449 -2.16 -19.95 8.35
C GLY A 449 -2.47 -21.43 8.46
N VAL A 450 -3.45 -21.87 7.69
CA VAL A 450 -3.69 -23.31 7.45
C VAL A 450 -2.40 -23.98 6.90
N ASN A 451 -1.52 -23.18 6.28
CA ASN A 451 -0.20 -23.54 5.78
C ASN A 451 0.84 -22.49 6.23
N TYR A 452 1.90 -22.88 6.94
CA TYR A 452 2.87 -21.93 7.51
C TYR A 452 3.77 -21.22 6.47
N TYR A 453 3.67 -21.62 5.20
CA TYR A 453 4.44 -21.08 4.08
C TYR A 453 3.90 -19.74 3.54
N GLU A 454 2.71 -19.30 3.98
CA GLU A 454 2.02 -18.12 3.45
C GLU A 454 1.74 -17.07 4.53
N ASN A 455 2.67 -16.91 5.48
CA ASN A 455 2.48 -16.02 6.63
C ASN A 455 3.30 -14.75 6.62
N PHE A 456 4.45 -14.74 5.95
CA PHE A 456 5.30 -13.56 5.85
C PHE A 456 5.53 -13.18 4.39
N PHE A 457 5.33 -11.90 4.09
CA PHE A 457 5.37 -11.35 2.75
C PHE A 457 6.33 -10.18 2.68
N TYR A 458 7.02 -10.07 1.55
CA TYR A 458 7.79 -8.89 1.19
C TYR A 458 7.40 -8.48 -0.22
N LYS A 459 6.99 -7.22 -0.39
CA LYS A 459 6.46 -6.65 -1.64
C LYS A 459 5.35 -7.51 -2.24
N ASN A 460 4.42 -7.94 -1.38
CA ASN A 460 3.28 -8.82 -1.72
C ASN A 460 3.66 -10.22 -2.25
N VAL A 461 4.91 -10.64 -2.10
CA VAL A 461 5.37 -12.00 -2.43
C VAL A 461 5.55 -12.79 -1.15
N THR A 462 4.89 -13.94 -1.05
CA THR A 462 5.09 -14.85 0.08
C THR A 462 6.55 -15.30 0.14
N ARG A 463 7.09 -15.34 1.34
CA ARG A 463 8.48 -15.70 1.57
C ARG A 463 8.69 -17.18 1.89
N GLY A 464 7.64 -17.93 2.21
CA GLY A 464 7.74 -19.37 2.46
C GLY A 464 7.84 -19.72 3.94
N ASP A 465 8.49 -20.84 4.23
CA ASP A 465 8.56 -21.45 5.56
C ASP A 465 9.49 -20.66 6.50
N PRO A 466 9.02 -20.20 7.69
CA PRO A 466 9.88 -19.62 8.72
C PRO A 466 10.98 -20.56 9.24
N ALA A 467 10.85 -21.88 9.02
CA ALA A 467 11.87 -22.88 9.31
C ALA A 467 12.96 -22.96 8.23
N ASP A 468 12.72 -22.40 7.05
CA ASP A 468 13.72 -22.32 5.98
C ASP A 468 14.22 -20.88 5.91
N MET A 469 15.44 -20.66 6.39
CA MET A 469 15.97 -19.31 6.50
C MET A 469 16.25 -18.62 5.15
N ILE A 470 16.17 -19.35 4.03
CA ILE A 470 16.10 -18.73 2.70
C ILE A 470 14.84 -17.86 2.52
N SER A 471 13.81 -18.11 3.32
CA SER A 471 12.57 -17.33 3.37
C SER A 471 12.82 -15.94 3.99
N TYR A 472 13.88 -15.76 4.77
CA TYR A 472 14.10 -14.49 5.47
C TYR A 472 14.40 -13.39 4.45
N VAL A 473 14.02 -12.16 4.79
CA VAL A 473 14.18 -11.01 3.89
C VAL A 473 15.38 -10.20 4.35
N CYS A 474 16.29 -9.94 3.41
CA CYS A 474 17.45 -9.09 3.63
C CYS A 474 17.02 -7.62 3.78
N ILE A 475 17.54 -6.98 4.81
CA ILE A 475 17.58 -5.54 5.03
C ILE A 475 19.02 -5.14 4.74
N ASP A 476 19.19 -4.32 3.71
CA ASP A 476 20.51 -3.87 3.29
C ASP A 476 21.17 -3.03 4.39
N ALA A 477 22.45 -3.27 4.62
CA ALA A 477 23.26 -2.44 5.50
C ALA A 477 23.21 -0.96 5.08
N PRO A 478 23.16 -0.01 6.04
CA PRO A 478 23.08 1.42 5.76
C PRO A 478 24.33 1.96 5.07
N LYS A 479 25.47 1.30 5.22
CA LYS A 479 26.71 1.63 4.51
C LYS A 479 27.15 0.46 3.65
N LYS A 480 27.65 0.79 2.47
CA LYS A 480 28.36 -0.15 1.60
C LYS A 480 29.84 0.16 1.65
N ARG A 481 30.70 -0.86 1.66
CA ARG A 481 32.12 -0.63 1.43
C ARG A 481 32.33 -0.40 -0.05
N THR A 482 32.82 0.78 -0.41
CA THR A 482 33.10 1.16 -1.79
C THR A 482 34.59 1.17 -2.03
N CYS A 483 35.00 0.74 -3.22
CA CYS A 483 36.38 0.92 -3.68
C CYS A 483 36.71 2.41 -3.77
N ASN A 484 37.74 2.83 -3.04
CA ASN A 484 38.29 4.18 -3.06
C ASN A 484 39.61 4.28 -3.84
N LEU A 485 40.02 3.18 -4.49
CA LEU A 485 41.21 3.15 -5.34
C LEU A 485 40.97 3.91 -6.65
N THR A 486 42.04 4.49 -7.18
CA THR A 486 42.05 5.02 -8.54
C THR A 486 41.96 3.88 -9.56
N ASN A 487 41.55 4.21 -10.79
CA ASN A 487 41.53 3.23 -11.89
C ASN A 487 42.91 2.60 -12.13
N GLU A 488 44.00 3.36 -12.00
CA GLU A 488 45.35 2.84 -12.19
C GLU A 488 45.74 1.82 -11.11
N GLU A 489 45.45 2.11 -9.84
CA GLU A 489 45.66 1.18 -8.72
C GLU A 489 44.84 -0.10 -8.90
N LYS A 490 43.56 0.03 -9.28
CA LYS A 490 42.70 -1.10 -9.59
C LYS A 490 43.28 -1.96 -10.72
N GLN A 491 43.69 -1.35 -11.84
CA GLN A 491 44.28 -2.07 -12.97
C GLN A 491 45.57 -2.79 -12.59
N ASN A 492 46.41 -2.18 -11.75
CA ASN A 492 47.64 -2.80 -11.25
C ASN A 492 47.38 -4.06 -10.41
N LEU A 493 46.28 -4.10 -9.63
CA LEU A 493 45.89 -5.25 -8.82
C LEU A 493 45.33 -6.41 -9.66
N ILE A 494 44.69 -6.11 -10.80
CA ILE A 494 44.00 -7.12 -11.62
C ILE A 494 44.76 -7.52 -12.89
N LYS A 495 45.90 -6.90 -13.19
CA LYS A 495 46.63 -7.06 -14.47
C LYS A 495 46.91 -8.51 -14.88
N ASP A 496 47.13 -9.40 -13.91
CA ASP A 496 47.46 -10.81 -14.14
C ASP A 496 46.24 -11.75 -13.99
N LYS A 497 45.05 -11.18 -13.73
CA LYS A 497 43.82 -11.92 -13.46
C LYS A 497 42.94 -11.96 -14.71
N LYS A 498 42.78 -13.15 -15.27
CA LYS A 498 42.04 -13.36 -16.53
C LYS A 498 40.56 -13.65 -16.31
N ILE A 499 40.18 -14.08 -15.12
CA ILE A 499 38.79 -14.45 -14.81
C ILE A 499 38.19 -13.31 -14.00
N SER A 500 36.95 -12.94 -14.31
CA SER A 500 36.16 -12.04 -13.46
C SER A 500 34.75 -12.57 -13.29
N PHE A 501 34.16 -12.39 -12.12
CA PHE A 501 32.80 -12.80 -11.80
C PHE A 501 32.21 -11.88 -10.74
N ALA A 502 30.91 -12.01 -10.46
CA ALA A 502 30.20 -11.14 -9.52
C ALA A 502 30.34 -9.64 -9.84
N SER A 503 30.26 -9.28 -11.13
CA SER A 503 30.32 -7.89 -11.58
C SER A 503 29.05 -7.12 -11.18
N PRO A 504 29.15 -5.98 -10.45
CA PRO A 504 28.01 -5.13 -10.08
C PRO A 504 27.19 -4.64 -11.28
N GLU A 505 27.81 -4.48 -12.44
CA GLU A 505 27.14 -4.00 -13.66
C GLU A 505 26.18 -5.03 -14.27
N ASP A 506 26.33 -6.31 -13.90
CA ASP A 506 25.58 -7.43 -14.48
C ASP A 506 24.55 -8.04 -13.54
N THR A 507 24.21 -7.30 -12.49
CA THR A 507 23.28 -7.76 -11.46
C THR A 507 22.27 -6.69 -11.11
N LYS A 508 21.05 -7.15 -10.81
CA LYS A 508 20.03 -6.30 -10.19
C LYS A 508 20.42 -5.94 -8.75
N PHE A 509 21.33 -6.70 -8.14
CA PHE A 509 21.83 -6.51 -6.80
C PHE A 509 23.13 -5.71 -6.86
N SER A 510 23.11 -4.43 -6.50
CA SER A 510 24.31 -3.57 -6.41
C SER A 510 25.26 -3.95 -5.25
N LYS A 511 25.38 -5.24 -4.97
CA LYS A 511 26.12 -5.87 -3.86
C LYS A 511 27.22 -6.82 -4.31
N ALA A 512 27.24 -7.23 -5.58
CA ALA A 512 28.25 -8.16 -6.07
C ALA A 512 29.67 -7.60 -5.94
N ASP A 513 30.66 -8.47 -5.71
CA ASP A 513 31.98 -8.05 -5.22
C ASP A 513 32.99 -7.58 -6.27
N ASP A 514 32.65 -7.64 -7.56
CA ASP A 514 33.55 -7.35 -8.68
C ASP A 514 34.89 -8.11 -8.56
N VAL A 515 34.79 -9.45 -8.53
CA VAL A 515 35.92 -10.33 -8.20
C VAL A 515 36.72 -10.67 -9.45
N TYR A 516 38.04 -10.58 -9.32
CA TYR A 516 39.01 -10.99 -10.32
C TYR A 516 39.83 -12.16 -9.76
N LEU A 517 40.08 -13.16 -10.60
CA LEU A 517 40.73 -14.42 -10.24
C LEU A 517 41.86 -14.74 -11.21
N SER A 518 42.97 -15.22 -10.65
CA SER A 518 44.04 -15.93 -11.34
C SER A 518 44.15 -17.35 -10.79
N ILE A 519 44.38 -18.31 -11.68
CA ILE A 519 44.54 -19.73 -11.32
C ILE A 519 45.93 -20.15 -11.76
N THR A 520 46.68 -20.75 -10.84
CA THR A 520 48.00 -21.33 -11.14
C THR A 520 47.96 -22.84 -10.90
N ARG A 521 48.23 -23.61 -11.95
CA ARG A 521 48.40 -25.07 -11.90
C ARG A 521 49.81 -25.45 -11.47
N ASN A 522 49.92 -25.93 -10.24
CA ASN A 522 51.14 -26.54 -9.72
C ASN A 522 51.12 -28.05 -9.97
N THR A 523 52.24 -28.73 -9.69
CA THR A 523 52.38 -30.18 -9.91
C THR A 523 51.35 -30.99 -9.11
N SER A 524 50.99 -30.56 -7.91
CA SER A 524 50.10 -31.28 -6.98
C SER A 524 48.92 -30.45 -6.48
N SER A 525 48.73 -29.23 -6.96
CA SER A 525 47.75 -28.29 -6.42
C SER A 525 47.29 -27.26 -7.45
N LEU A 526 46.18 -26.61 -7.13
CA LEU A 526 45.68 -25.40 -7.80
C LEU A 526 45.70 -24.24 -6.80
N LEU A 527 46.42 -23.17 -7.15
CA LEU A 527 46.35 -21.90 -6.42
C LEU A 527 45.26 -21.03 -7.04
N LEU A 528 44.25 -20.69 -6.25
CA LEU A 528 43.25 -19.68 -6.55
C LEU A 528 43.65 -18.39 -5.84
N ASP A 529 43.90 -17.32 -6.59
CA ASP A 529 44.28 -16.02 -6.05
C ASP A 529 43.33 -14.93 -6.55
N MET A 530 42.64 -14.27 -5.62
CA MET A 530 41.54 -13.36 -5.90
C MET A 530 41.76 -11.97 -5.32
N VAL A 531 41.25 -10.98 -6.06
CA VAL A 531 41.06 -9.61 -5.60
C VAL A 531 39.60 -9.24 -5.87
N GLY A 532 38.91 -8.68 -4.90
CA GLY A 532 37.55 -8.13 -5.08
C GLY A 532 37.43 -6.72 -4.51
N PHE A 533 36.46 -5.97 -5.02
CA PHE A 533 36.28 -4.54 -4.75
C PHE A 533 34.95 -4.19 -4.04
N GLY A 534 34.14 -5.19 -3.72
CA GLY A 534 32.93 -5.05 -2.91
C GLY A 534 33.13 -5.34 -1.42
N ASP A 535 32.06 -5.77 -0.76
CA ASP A 535 32.03 -6.08 0.67
C ASP A 535 31.83 -7.56 0.96
N PHE A 536 32.72 -8.43 0.43
CA PHE A 536 32.74 -9.85 0.78
C PHE A 536 32.65 -10.04 2.29
N SER A 537 31.46 -10.40 2.73
CA SER A 537 31.01 -10.50 4.11
C SER A 537 31.31 -11.89 4.65
N GLU A 538 31.15 -12.09 5.97
CA GLU A 538 31.22 -13.43 6.54
C GLU A 538 30.06 -14.32 6.03
N THR A 539 29.06 -13.74 5.36
CA THR A 539 27.86 -14.43 4.89
C THR A 539 27.90 -14.90 3.43
N GLU A 540 28.86 -14.39 2.66
CA GLU A 540 28.99 -14.69 1.24
C GLU A 540 29.91 -15.89 1.00
N ILE A 541 29.66 -16.56 -0.12
CA ILE A 541 30.39 -17.76 -0.53
C ILE A 541 30.78 -17.61 -2.00
N PHE A 542 32.07 -17.77 -2.28
CA PHE A 542 32.52 -18.04 -3.65
C PHE A 542 32.45 -19.53 -3.93
N THR A 543 31.84 -19.87 -5.06
CA THR A 543 31.67 -21.26 -5.49
C THR A 543 32.38 -21.49 -6.82
N PHE A 544 33.17 -22.56 -6.85
CA PHE A 544 33.92 -23.03 -8.01
C PHE A 544 33.47 -24.45 -8.33
N VAL A 545 33.00 -24.68 -9.55
CA VAL A 545 32.67 -26.02 -10.04
C VAL A 545 33.79 -26.48 -10.96
N PHE A 546 34.50 -27.53 -10.56
CA PHE A 546 35.57 -28.16 -11.33
C PHE A 546 35.05 -29.37 -12.09
N HIS A 547 35.30 -29.39 -13.40
CA HIS A 547 34.85 -30.42 -14.31
C HIS A 547 36.04 -31.05 -15.04
N SER A 548 36.29 -32.34 -14.79
CA SER A 548 37.42 -33.07 -15.40
C SER A 548 37.00 -34.06 -16.50
N SER A 549 35.71 -34.21 -16.77
CA SER A 549 35.19 -35.16 -17.75
C SER A 549 35.21 -34.61 -19.17
N SER A 550 35.14 -35.49 -20.17
CA SER A 550 34.85 -35.11 -21.56
C SER A 550 33.36 -34.93 -21.81
N ASN A 551 32.50 -35.45 -20.92
CA ASN A 551 31.06 -35.46 -21.07
C ASN A 551 30.44 -34.35 -20.21
N ASN A 552 29.78 -33.40 -20.86
CA ASN A 552 29.09 -32.32 -20.16
C ASN A 552 27.77 -32.81 -19.56
N GLY A 553 27.40 -32.25 -18.41
CA GLY A 553 26.03 -32.25 -17.89
C GLY A 553 25.10 -31.39 -18.73
N GLU A 554 23.81 -31.72 -18.69
CA GLU A 554 22.76 -30.96 -19.36
C GLU A 554 21.91 -30.22 -18.32
N SER A 555 21.58 -28.96 -18.60
CA SER A 555 20.79 -28.08 -17.73
C SER A 555 21.47 -27.86 -16.36
N TRP A 556 20.70 -27.51 -15.31
CA TRP A 556 21.21 -27.27 -13.95
C TRP A 556 21.73 -28.53 -13.22
N LYS A 557 22.43 -29.42 -13.93
CA LYS A 557 23.05 -30.63 -13.42
C LYS A 557 24.54 -30.60 -13.69
N ILE A 558 25.32 -30.91 -12.66
CA ILE A 558 26.75 -31.23 -12.76
C ILE A 558 26.92 -32.76 -12.84
N GLN A 559 28.12 -33.23 -13.15
CA GLN A 559 28.44 -34.66 -13.16
C GLN A 559 28.85 -35.15 -11.77
N ASN A 560 28.65 -36.45 -11.51
CA ASN A 560 29.04 -37.04 -10.23
C ASN A 560 30.56 -36.98 -9.96
N ASP A 561 31.38 -36.92 -11.01
CA ASP A 561 32.83 -36.78 -10.93
C ASP A 561 33.29 -35.31 -10.90
N ASP A 562 32.37 -34.35 -10.91
CA ASP A 562 32.68 -32.95 -10.67
C ASP A 562 32.86 -32.67 -9.18
N THR A 563 33.65 -31.63 -8.92
CA THR A 563 33.91 -31.17 -7.56
C THR A 563 33.47 -29.73 -7.41
N THR A 564 32.57 -29.48 -6.47
CA THR A 564 32.15 -28.12 -6.09
C THR A 564 32.92 -27.68 -4.86
N LEU A 565 33.76 -26.67 -5.02
CA LEU A 565 34.50 -26.00 -3.96
C LEU A 565 33.76 -24.73 -3.54
N MET A 566 33.46 -24.62 -2.25
CA MET A 566 32.80 -23.46 -1.64
C MET A 566 33.79 -22.80 -0.68
N VAL A 567 33.94 -21.48 -0.78
CA VAL A 567 34.96 -20.70 -0.06
C VAL A 567 34.31 -19.51 0.62
N SER A 568 34.48 -19.41 1.94
CA SER A 568 34.14 -18.25 2.77
C SER A 568 35.42 -17.51 3.18
N GLN A 569 35.32 -16.43 3.95
CA GLN A 569 36.50 -15.78 4.54
C GLN A 569 37.35 -16.69 5.44
N LYS A 570 36.75 -17.74 6.03
CA LYS A 570 37.35 -18.52 7.12
C LYS A 570 37.73 -19.95 6.73
N GLU A 571 36.98 -20.55 5.81
CA GLU A 571 37.16 -21.95 5.45
C GLU A 571 36.73 -22.24 4.01
N ALA A 572 37.22 -23.38 3.53
CA ALA A 572 36.85 -23.98 2.25
C ALA A 572 36.29 -25.40 2.47
N LYS A 573 35.25 -25.75 1.72
CA LYS A 573 34.59 -27.06 1.76
C LYS A 573 34.32 -27.57 0.35
N LEU A 574 34.31 -28.89 0.20
CA LEU A 574 34.21 -29.58 -1.07
C LEU A 574 32.98 -30.50 -1.08
N VAL A 575 32.28 -30.54 -2.20
CA VAL A 575 31.24 -31.54 -2.46
C VAL A 575 31.59 -32.29 -3.73
N THR A 576 31.49 -33.62 -3.64
CA THR A 576 31.72 -34.56 -4.75
C THR A 576 30.54 -35.54 -4.83
N ASN A 577 30.46 -36.35 -5.89
CA ASN A 577 29.45 -37.40 -6.06
C ASN A 577 28.00 -36.89 -5.96
N THR A 578 27.74 -35.74 -6.58
CA THR A 578 26.40 -35.16 -6.70
C THR A 578 26.18 -34.70 -8.13
N THR A 579 24.91 -34.65 -8.54
CA THR A 579 24.51 -33.99 -9.79
C THR A 579 23.82 -32.64 -9.56
N ASP A 580 23.64 -32.24 -8.29
CA ASP A 580 22.97 -30.99 -7.93
C ASP A 580 23.93 -29.80 -8.03
N PHE A 581 23.70 -28.92 -9.02
CA PHE A 581 24.45 -27.67 -9.19
C PHE A 581 24.30 -26.73 -7.98
N TRP A 582 23.13 -26.73 -7.33
CA TRP A 582 22.79 -25.80 -6.25
C TRP A 582 23.41 -26.19 -4.91
N VAL A 583 24.19 -27.27 -4.86
CA VAL A 583 24.90 -27.67 -3.65
C VAL A 583 25.88 -26.58 -3.18
N GLY A 584 26.38 -25.77 -4.11
CA GLY A 584 27.28 -24.64 -3.87
C GLY A 584 26.66 -23.44 -3.15
N THR A 585 25.34 -23.45 -2.90
CA THR A 585 24.65 -22.36 -2.18
C THR A 585 24.94 -22.35 -0.67
N ARG A 586 25.49 -23.44 -0.12
CA ARG A 586 25.67 -23.64 1.32
C ARG A 586 26.98 -24.37 1.60
N ILE A 587 27.95 -23.65 2.15
CA ILE A 587 29.32 -24.16 2.39
C ILE A 587 29.34 -25.45 3.23
N THR A 588 28.31 -25.67 4.05
CA THR A 588 28.23 -26.73 5.06
C THR A 588 27.84 -28.10 4.52
N ARG A 589 27.33 -28.18 3.29
CA ARG A 589 27.06 -29.46 2.61
C ARG A 589 28.34 -30.20 2.21
N GLY A 590 29.49 -29.54 2.28
CA GLY A 590 30.78 -30.11 1.88
C GLY A 590 31.62 -30.66 3.04
N THR A 591 32.55 -31.54 2.68
CA THR A 591 33.64 -31.95 3.56
C THR A 591 34.67 -30.83 3.65
N LYS A 592 35.23 -30.62 4.84
CA LYS A 592 36.26 -29.59 5.04
C LYS A 592 37.48 -29.89 4.16
N SER A 593 37.89 -28.90 3.37
CA SER A 593 39.14 -28.96 2.61
C SER A 593 40.33 -28.77 3.54
N ASN A 594 41.47 -29.34 3.16
CA ASN A 594 42.76 -29.08 3.81
C ASN A 594 43.35 -27.71 3.42
N ALA A 595 42.80 -27.06 2.40
CA ALA A 595 43.23 -25.73 1.97
C ALA A 595 43.01 -24.69 3.07
N THR A 596 44.03 -23.87 3.32
CA THR A 596 43.92 -22.70 4.20
C THR A 596 43.42 -21.51 3.39
N VAL A 597 42.36 -20.85 3.86
CA VAL A 597 41.88 -19.61 3.26
C VAL A 597 42.65 -18.43 3.86
N ASN A 598 43.34 -17.68 3.01
CA ASN A 598 44.04 -16.45 3.38
C ASN A 598 43.22 -15.25 2.88
N TYR A 599 42.31 -14.76 3.72
CA TYR A 599 41.53 -13.54 3.46
C TYR A 599 42.18 -12.33 4.14
N THR A 600 42.33 -11.24 3.40
CA THR A 600 42.78 -9.95 3.96
C THR A 600 41.93 -8.80 3.41
N ARG A 601 41.37 -8.01 4.31
CA ARG A 601 40.67 -6.77 3.97
C ARG A 601 41.64 -5.60 3.95
N HIS A 602 41.57 -4.80 2.90
CA HIS A 602 42.28 -3.54 2.74
C HIS A 602 41.28 -2.37 2.64
N ASP A 603 41.79 -1.14 2.62
CA ASP A 603 40.96 0.02 2.32
C ASP A 603 40.54 -0.03 0.84
N GLY A 604 39.23 -0.10 0.59
CA GLY A 604 38.63 -0.16 -0.75
C GLY A 604 38.63 -1.52 -1.47
N TYR A 605 39.32 -2.56 -0.99
CA TYR A 605 39.34 -3.88 -1.64
C TYR A 605 39.68 -5.01 -0.66
N PHE A 606 39.57 -6.26 -1.10
CA PHE A 606 40.03 -7.43 -0.36
C PHE A 606 40.84 -8.37 -1.26
N THR A 607 41.66 -9.20 -0.63
CA THR A 607 42.34 -10.33 -1.26
C THR A 607 41.91 -11.63 -0.60
N LEU A 608 41.78 -12.69 -1.41
CA LEU A 608 41.51 -14.04 -0.92
C LEU A 608 42.34 -15.02 -1.74
N SER A 609 43.16 -15.83 -1.07
CA SER A 609 43.89 -16.91 -1.73
C SER A 609 43.74 -18.23 -0.99
N LEU A 610 43.72 -19.32 -1.75
CA LEU A 610 43.76 -20.68 -1.24
C LEU A 610 44.45 -21.61 -2.24
N GLU A 611 45.19 -22.57 -1.71
CA GLU A 611 45.83 -23.62 -2.50
C GLU A 611 45.18 -24.96 -2.19
N VAL A 612 44.53 -25.56 -3.19
CA VAL A 612 43.75 -26.80 -3.06
C VAL A 612 44.53 -27.95 -3.70
N SER A 613 44.64 -29.09 -3.00
CA SER A 613 45.33 -30.25 -3.56
C SER A 613 44.59 -30.81 -4.78
N ASN A 614 45.32 -31.23 -5.81
CA ASN A 614 44.74 -31.91 -6.97
C ASN A 614 43.95 -33.16 -6.53
N SER A 615 44.46 -33.89 -5.52
CA SER A 615 43.78 -35.08 -4.99
C SER A 615 42.46 -34.79 -4.28
N GLU A 616 42.25 -33.56 -3.81
CA GLU A 616 40.97 -33.13 -3.22
C GLU A 616 39.93 -32.81 -4.30
N ILE A 617 40.39 -32.39 -5.49
CA ILE A 617 39.51 -32.12 -6.65
C ILE A 617 39.19 -33.42 -7.38
N SER A 618 40.21 -34.22 -7.69
CA SER A 618 40.05 -35.57 -8.22
C SER A 618 41.33 -36.37 -8.03
N SER A 619 41.21 -37.61 -7.58
CA SER A 619 42.35 -38.50 -7.35
C SER A 619 43.17 -38.79 -8.61
N SER A 620 42.61 -38.58 -9.80
CA SER A 620 43.28 -38.77 -11.10
C SER A 620 43.79 -37.45 -11.71
N LEU A 621 43.61 -36.31 -11.04
CA LEU A 621 44.01 -35.01 -11.57
C LEU A 621 45.53 -34.84 -11.51
N THR A 622 46.12 -34.57 -12.68
CA THR A 622 47.54 -34.25 -12.84
C THR A 622 47.67 -32.85 -13.45
N GLN A 623 48.90 -32.30 -13.45
CA GLN A 623 49.16 -30.97 -14.03
C GLN A 623 48.71 -30.84 -15.49
N THR A 624 48.71 -31.93 -16.26
CA THR A 624 48.32 -31.96 -17.69
C THR A 624 46.91 -32.49 -17.95
N SER A 625 46.17 -32.90 -16.92
CA SER A 625 44.80 -33.39 -17.07
C SER A 625 43.89 -32.25 -17.54
N LEU A 626 42.91 -32.54 -18.41
CA LEU A 626 41.85 -31.59 -18.73
C LEU A 626 41.11 -31.22 -17.44
N LEU A 627 40.94 -29.91 -17.19
CA LEU A 627 40.09 -29.40 -16.13
C LEU A 627 39.43 -28.14 -16.65
N LYS A 628 38.12 -28.08 -16.48
CA LYS A 628 37.34 -26.88 -16.72
C LYS A 628 36.78 -26.36 -15.41
N MET A 629 36.50 -25.07 -15.36
CA MET A 629 35.95 -24.43 -14.18
C MET A 629 34.89 -23.40 -14.55
N TYR A 630 33.92 -23.23 -13.65
CA TYR A 630 33.06 -22.06 -13.60
C TYR A 630 33.04 -21.49 -12.17
N ALA A 631 33.11 -20.17 -12.03
CA ALA A 631 33.12 -19.46 -10.75
C ALA A 631 31.93 -18.51 -10.63
N PHE A 632 31.37 -18.40 -9.43
CA PHE A 632 30.28 -17.48 -9.12
C PHE A 632 30.20 -17.20 -7.61
N GLU A 633 29.43 -16.19 -7.24
CA GLU A 633 29.22 -15.76 -5.86
C GLU A 633 27.76 -15.96 -5.44
N PHE A 634 27.57 -16.50 -4.24
CA PHE A 634 26.29 -16.51 -3.55
C PHE A 634 26.32 -15.54 -2.37
N GLY A 635 25.27 -14.73 -2.28
CA GLY A 635 24.88 -14.05 -1.05
C GLY A 635 24.12 -14.99 -0.10
N PHE A 636 23.80 -14.47 1.08
CA PHE A 636 22.98 -15.16 2.07
C PHE A 636 21.68 -15.72 1.48
N GLY A 637 21.23 -16.87 2.00
CA GLY A 637 20.02 -17.56 1.56
C GLY A 637 20.17 -18.29 0.22
N GLY A 638 21.39 -18.36 -0.33
CA GLY A 638 21.66 -19.04 -1.60
C GLY A 638 21.29 -18.22 -2.83
N VAL A 639 21.18 -16.89 -2.69
CA VAL A 639 20.92 -16.00 -3.82
C VAL A 639 22.19 -15.87 -4.64
N LEU A 640 22.16 -16.36 -5.88
CA LEU A 640 23.26 -16.18 -6.82
C LEU A 640 23.32 -14.72 -7.26
N TYR A 641 24.44 -14.04 -7.02
CA TYR A 641 24.63 -12.71 -7.60
C TYR A 641 24.75 -12.83 -9.12
N ASN A 642 24.06 -11.97 -9.86
CA ASN A 642 23.94 -11.98 -11.33
C ASN A 642 23.03 -13.10 -11.89
N SER A 643 21.92 -13.39 -11.21
CA SER A 643 20.95 -14.40 -11.64
C SER A 643 20.16 -14.05 -12.92
N GLU A 644 20.16 -12.80 -13.40
CA GLU A 644 19.48 -12.44 -14.65
C GLU A 644 20.21 -11.30 -15.38
N PRO A 645 20.76 -11.54 -16.60
CA PRO A 645 20.83 -12.81 -17.32
C PRO A 645 21.99 -13.71 -16.85
N TRP A 646 21.73 -15.01 -16.63
CA TRP A 646 22.72 -16.04 -16.23
C TRP A 646 23.95 -16.14 -17.14
N THR A 647 23.89 -15.60 -18.34
CA THR A 647 24.97 -15.65 -19.33
C THR A 647 26.18 -14.79 -18.98
N LYS A 648 26.10 -13.94 -17.96
CA LYS A 648 27.14 -12.96 -17.56
C LYS A 648 27.72 -13.17 -16.16
N LEU A 649 27.55 -14.37 -15.59
CA LEU A 649 28.05 -14.70 -14.25
C LEU A 649 29.57 -14.68 -14.17
N MET A 650 30.24 -15.30 -15.14
CA MET A 650 31.69 -15.33 -15.25
C MET A 650 32.13 -14.82 -16.62
N ARG A 651 33.28 -14.14 -16.64
CA ARG A 651 34.00 -13.72 -17.84
C ARG A 651 35.43 -14.24 -17.82
N TYR A 652 35.92 -14.58 -19.00
CA TYR A 652 37.32 -14.86 -19.25
C TYR A 652 37.87 -13.84 -20.24
N GLN A 653 38.91 -13.11 -19.81
CA GLN A 653 39.53 -11.99 -20.53
C GLN A 653 38.49 -10.95 -20.99
N GLY A 654 37.51 -10.66 -20.14
CA GLY A 654 36.42 -9.71 -20.40
C GLY A 654 35.26 -10.26 -21.23
N VAL A 655 35.35 -11.48 -21.76
CA VAL A 655 34.29 -12.11 -22.58
C VAL A 655 33.42 -13.01 -21.70
N SER A 656 32.10 -12.87 -21.83
CA SER A 656 31.11 -13.71 -21.13
C SER A 656 31.33 -15.19 -21.43
N CYS A 657 31.37 -16.02 -20.39
CA CYS A 657 31.50 -17.47 -20.55
C CYS A 657 30.17 -18.13 -20.95
N GLY A 658 29.02 -17.48 -20.72
CA GLY A 658 27.70 -18.06 -21.00
C GLY A 658 27.04 -18.64 -19.73
N ASP A 659 25.92 -19.32 -19.90
CA ASP A 659 25.12 -19.85 -18.78
C ASP A 659 25.82 -21.04 -18.09
N PRO A 660 26.02 -21.03 -16.75
CA PRO A 660 26.67 -22.12 -16.01
C PRO A 660 25.87 -23.44 -15.99
N ALA A 661 24.60 -23.42 -16.40
CA ALA A 661 23.80 -24.62 -16.61
C ALA A 661 24.24 -25.44 -17.85
N PHE A 662 25.24 -24.97 -18.60
CA PHE A 662 25.82 -25.76 -19.69
C PHE A 662 27.32 -25.86 -19.50
N GLN A 663 27.82 -27.02 -19.10
CA GLN A 663 29.25 -27.21 -18.77
C GLN A 663 30.20 -27.01 -19.97
N VAL A 664 29.65 -26.95 -21.19
CA VAL A 664 30.38 -26.49 -22.38
C VAL A 664 30.92 -25.05 -22.24
N ASN A 665 30.28 -24.24 -21.42
CA ASN A 665 30.64 -22.85 -21.13
C ASN A 665 31.76 -22.73 -20.08
N TYR A 666 32.19 -23.84 -19.48
CA TYR A 666 33.22 -23.82 -18.45
C TYR A 666 34.57 -23.63 -19.12
N ILE A 667 35.40 -22.78 -18.54
CA ILE A 667 36.69 -22.44 -19.13
C ILE A 667 37.71 -23.51 -18.81
N GLU A 668 38.53 -23.88 -19.78
CA GLU A 668 39.68 -24.76 -19.55
C GLU A 668 40.76 -23.99 -18.80
N ILE A 669 41.23 -24.57 -17.69
CA ILE A 669 42.20 -23.95 -16.76
C ILE A 669 43.47 -24.76 -16.61
#